data_AF-A0A7X0LJF3-F1
#
_entry.id   AF-A0A7X0LJF3-F1
#
_cell.length_a   1.000
_cell.length_b   1.000
_cell.length_c   1.000
_cell.angle_alpha   90.00
_cell.angle_beta   90.00
_cell.angle_gamma   90.00
#
_symmetry.space_group_name_H-M   'P 1'
#
loop_
_entity.id
_entity.type
_entity.pdbx_description
1 polymer ?
#
loop_
_entity_poly.entity_id
_entity_poly.type
_entity_poly.pdbx_seq_one_letter_code
_entity_poly.pdbx_strand_id
1 'polypeptide(L)'
;MTGITKSRNRYIAQLPNPRERGVTAVLAMLFLMIFGSLAAAMAIVSQGNLRTADSHLKINRSMAAAETGMDLMVYRLDQVTQGDPDDLLTFPGVYTTEGLIHAGNFYDVNGNAYDMWAGPLADSSPGIAERLADALAGELNFASSGNPYVDTTSLGVDAFNRPIHQLVVPAVQIGPGAPSFSATMTPHELPLGLQPSTLGYDDPFYDRLPYGPPGGNPNGTAEEQADYRRDMAIKDEAGIDFIVSETVGYDSFFELDTKPLDARFIRVKVTAFDGDLNNQITDAELQSRRRVYRSISMDFRLDKTVPYAVLSRSRIMIGRNVQIKGNVGSRFTETDKLNGHPIQVQSDFIGLTDNLDSILSPPNSAYPSGGTFHNELVVNDINGDNRLDTRNALEIQDWPGGEAAAILADKDGDGYLTDFDFFLAEFDTDTIDGRVTAGEFTGGVDSSSANTAAQLFEMMDTSGDEFRYGYNDGFIDGDDLYSKIRGQVSLKATASDWNDGLSSWGDTGGSTTPEYKDFLQGAIKPDYGEAPLTTADAALDVHSFDQHSFDTKSFADLATVTVESQKGVDNGAFTASESTTFEEVPYGAAYPYDYYDRPVYENMVFQNTRIPLGTNALFKNCRFVGVTFIEVSPDNDDENFNYVGMQESSGIPKHPDYSASVGGTTVDDTKPYGNNIRFDDCTFEGPIVSGAPDGSQPAQFTHVRNKVTFTGNTAFDFDKAPSDDEVRLYKRSSLLLPHVSVEMGSFQEGDSSEETLELSGAVVAGLIDMRGQIEVRGTLITTFEPISGVAPVKGGTAPQFNTTLGYFSQGQGDLEADLPSGGLGKIKLIYDPTLALPDGIDGPLELRPLIQTYHESGQ
;
A
#
# COMPACT_ATOMS: atom_id res chain seq x y z
N MET A 1 -21.86 -0.18 -100.79
CA MET A 1 -21.77 -1.65 -100.60
C MET A 1 -22.50 -1.95 -99.30
N THR A 2 -23.50 -2.81 -99.18
CA THR A 2 -24.14 -3.77 -100.08
C THR A 2 -25.46 -4.10 -99.36
N GLY A 3 -26.59 -4.06 -100.07
CA GLY A 3 -27.90 -4.34 -99.49
C GLY A 3 -28.10 -5.79 -99.07
N ILE A 4 -29.24 -6.07 -98.43
CA ILE A 4 -30.03 -7.31 -98.57
C ILE A 4 -31.47 -7.03 -98.14
N THR A 5 -32.34 -7.73 -98.85
CA THR A 5 -33.78 -7.59 -99.05
C THR A 5 -34.66 -8.31 -98.02
N LYS A 6 -35.91 -7.81 -97.89
CA LYS A 6 -37.19 -8.52 -97.58
C LYS A 6 -37.31 -9.29 -96.25
N SER A 7 -38.31 -8.91 -95.44
CA SER A 7 -39.62 -9.61 -95.45
C SER A 7 -40.71 -8.81 -94.72
N ARG A 8 -41.92 -8.82 -95.29
CA ARG A 8 -43.15 -8.32 -94.68
C ARG A 8 -43.64 -9.35 -93.66
N ASN A 9 -43.77 -8.96 -92.40
CA ASN A 9 -44.72 -9.58 -91.47
C ASN A 9 -45.54 -8.49 -90.79
N ARG A 10 -46.77 -8.29 -91.27
CA ARG A 10 -47.79 -7.53 -90.55
C ARG A 10 -48.29 -8.42 -89.42
N TYR A 11 -47.80 -8.21 -88.21
CA TYR A 11 -48.52 -8.64 -87.02
C TYR A 11 -49.73 -7.71 -86.87
N ILE A 12 -50.91 -8.21 -87.21
CA ILE A 12 -52.18 -7.61 -86.82
C ILE A 12 -52.24 -7.76 -85.30
N ALA A 13 -51.97 -6.67 -84.57
CA ALA A 13 -52.30 -6.58 -83.17
C ALA A 13 -53.83 -6.68 -83.06
N GLN A 14 -54.33 -7.85 -82.66
CA GLN A 14 -55.72 -7.98 -82.21
C GLN A 14 -55.91 -6.99 -81.05
N LEU A 15 -56.66 -5.93 -81.31
CA LEU A 15 -57.10 -5.01 -80.28
C LEU A 15 -57.95 -5.81 -79.27
N PRO A 16 -57.58 -5.82 -77.98
CA PRO A 16 -58.33 -6.57 -76.97
C PRO A 16 -59.75 -6.03 -76.84
N ASN A 17 -60.70 -6.95 -76.61
CA ASN A 17 -62.13 -6.70 -76.59
C ASN A 17 -62.48 -5.61 -75.56
N PRO A 18 -63.47 -4.73 -75.80
CA PRO A 18 -63.82 -3.64 -74.88
C PRO A 18 -64.29 -4.09 -73.49
N ARG A 19 -64.65 -5.38 -73.31
CA ARG A 19 -64.92 -5.99 -71.98
C ARG A 19 -63.63 -6.33 -71.20
N GLU A 20 -62.53 -6.63 -71.88
CA GLU A 20 -61.23 -6.94 -71.23
C GLU A 20 -60.56 -5.68 -70.67
N ARG A 21 -60.76 -4.52 -71.33
CA ARG A 21 -60.25 -3.22 -70.86
C ARG A 21 -60.83 -2.79 -69.50
N GLY A 22 -62.07 -3.16 -69.21
CA GLY A 22 -62.70 -2.90 -67.90
C GLY A 22 -62.08 -3.73 -66.79
N VAL A 23 -61.81 -5.01 -67.05
CA VAL A 23 -61.17 -5.92 -66.08
C VAL A 23 -59.72 -5.52 -65.84
N THR A 24 -58.96 -5.17 -66.89
CA THR A 24 -57.57 -4.70 -66.74
C THR A 24 -57.50 -3.37 -65.99
N ALA A 25 -58.44 -2.44 -66.20
CA ALA A 25 -58.49 -1.19 -65.46
C ALA A 25 -58.82 -1.38 -63.97
N VAL A 26 -59.75 -2.29 -63.64
CA VAL A 26 -60.09 -2.63 -62.25
C VAL A 26 -58.94 -3.36 -61.56
N LEU A 27 -58.28 -4.30 -62.25
CA LEU A 27 -57.08 -4.97 -61.73
C LEU A 27 -55.92 -3.98 -61.54
N ALA A 28 -55.71 -3.04 -62.47
CA ALA A 28 -54.71 -1.99 -62.33
C ALA A 28 -55.00 -1.04 -61.15
N MET A 29 -56.28 -0.67 -60.94
CA MET A 29 -56.68 0.12 -59.76
C MET A 29 -56.50 -0.66 -58.46
N LEU A 30 -56.85 -1.94 -58.43
CA LEU A 30 -56.63 -2.81 -57.27
C LEU A 30 -55.14 -2.96 -56.96
N PHE A 31 -54.30 -3.18 -57.98
CA PHE A 31 -52.85 -3.24 -57.82
C PHE A 31 -52.27 -1.92 -57.31
N LEU A 32 -52.68 -0.77 -57.87
CA LEU A 32 -52.26 0.56 -57.39
C LEU A 32 -52.66 0.78 -55.92
N MET A 33 -53.86 0.36 -55.54
CA MET A 33 -54.34 0.48 -54.15
C MET A 33 -53.53 -0.40 -53.19
N ILE A 34 -53.25 -1.66 -53.58
CA ILE A 34 -52.42 -2.58 -52.78
C ILE A 34 -50.99 -2.06 -52.64
N PHE A 35 -50.33 -1.69 -53.75
CA PHE A 35 -48.98 -1.16 -53.71
C PHE A 35 -48.88 0.18 -52.98
N GLY A 36 -49.87 1.07 -53.15
CA GLY A 36 -49.95 2.32 -52.39
C GLY A 36 -50.09 2.08 -50.89
N SER A 37 -50.92 1.12 -50.48
CA SER A 37 -51.09 0.74 -49.06
C SER A 37 -49.83 0.09 -48.47
N LEU A 38 -49.14 -0.77 -49.23
CA LEU A 38 -47.90 -1.41 -48.81
C LEU A 38 -46.75 -0.41 -48.68
N ALA A 39 -46.65 0.53 -49.64
CA ALA A 39 -45.67 1.61 -49.59
C ALA A 39 -45.90 2.52 -48.38
N ALA A 40 -47.16 2.87 -48.08
CA ALA A 40 -47.51 3.64 -46.88
C ALA A 40 -47.19 2.87 -45.59
N ALA A 41 -47.49 1.57 -45.52
CA ALA A 41 -47.15 0.72 -44.38
C ALA A 41 -45.63 0.61 -44.18
N MET A 42 -44.86 0.38 -45.24
CA MET A 42 -43.39 0.36 -45.19
C MET A 42 -42.82 1.70 -44.75
N ALA A 43 -43.36 2.83 -45.24
CA ALA A 43 -42.93 4.16 -44.81
C ALA A 43 -43.15 4.39 -43.31
N ILE A 44 -44.30 3.94 -42.77
CA ILE A 44 -44.59 4.02 -41.33
C ILE A 44 -43.62 3.13 -40.52
N VAL A 45 -43.37 1.90 -40.98
CA VAL A 45 -42.42 0.98 -40.31
C VAL A 45 -41.00 1.54 -40.36
N SER A 46 -40.56 2.09 -41.49
CA SER A 46 -39.24 2.73 -41.61
C SER A 46 -39.11 3.96 -40.71
N GLN A 47 -40.16 4.79 -40.60
CA GLN A 47 -40.18 5.89 -39.64
C GLN A 47 -40.13 5.39 -38.19
N GLY A 48 -40.79 4.27 -37.88
CA GLY A 48 -40.69 3.58 -36.60
C GLY A 48 -39.25 3.16 -36.30
N ASN A 49 -38.62 2.44 -37.23
CA ASN A 49 -37.23 1.97 -37.09
C ASN A 49 -36.24 3.13 -36.94
N LEU A 50 -36.40 4.21 -37.71
CA LEU A 50 -35.55 5.40 -37.60
C LEU A 50 -35.70 6.09 -36.24
N ARG A 51 -36.92 6.19 -35.70
CA ARG A 51 -37.16 6.76 -34.37
C ARG A 51 -36.58 5.90 -33.26
N THR A 52 -36.70 4.58 -33.36
CA THR A 52 -36.10 3.64 -32.41
C THR A 52 -34.58 3.71 -32.46
N ALA A 53 -33.98 3.70 -33.65
CA ALA A 53 -32.54 3.84 -33.83
C ALA A 53 -32.01 5.19 -33.30
N ASP A 54 -32.71 6.29 -33.59
CA ASP A 54 -32.39 7.61 -33.04
C ASP A 54 -32.47 7.59 -31.49
N SER A 55 -33.51 7.00 -30.91
CA SER A 55 -33.64 6.91 -29.44
C SER A 55 -32.52 6.09 -28.81
N HIS A 56 -32.14 4.94 -29.40
CA HIS A 56 -31.02 4.13 -28.93
C HIS A 56 -29.68 4.88 -29.02
N LEU A 57 -29.44 5.62 -30.10
CA LEU A 57 -28.23 6.42 -30.23
C LEU A 57 -28.14 7.50 -29.15
N LYS A 58 -29.25 8.18 -28.85
CA LYS A 58 -29.31 9.21 -27.80
C LYS A 58 -29.14 8.63 -26.41
N ILE A 59 -29.73 7.47 -26.15
CA ILE A 59 -29.54 6.70 -24.92
C ILE A 59 -28.06 6.36 -24.72
N ASN A 60 -27.41 5.77 -25.72
CA ASN A 60 -26.02 5.35 -25.61
C ASN A 60 -25.08 6.55 -25.46
N ARG A 61 -25.33 7.65 -26.19
CA ARG A 61 -24.55 8.88 -26.04
C ARG A 61 -24.67 9.50 -24.67
N SER A 62 -25.90 9.56 -24.13
CA SER A 62 -26.13 10.09 -22.79
C SER A 62 -25.52 9.19 -21.73
N MET A 63 -25.56 7.86 -21.91
CA MET A 63 -24.93 6.91 -21.00
C MET A 63 -23.40 7.07 -21.01
N ALA A 64 -22.77 7.04 -22.19
CA ALA A 64 -21.33 7.24 -22.32
C ALA A 64 -20.88 8.59 -21.72
N ALA A 65 -21.68 9.65 -21.90
CA ALA A 65 -21.39 10.94 -21.27
C ALA A 65 -21.55 10.95 -19.75
N ALA A 66 -22.44 10.12 -19.20
CA ALA A 66 -22.55 9.95 -17.76
C ALA A 66 -21.38 9.14 -17.20
N GLU A 67 -20.93 8.10 -17.90
CA GLU A 67 -19.74 7.29 -17.56
C GLU A 67 -18.48 8.17 -17.59
N THR A 68 -18.22 8.88 -18.70
CA THR A 68 -17.10 9.82 -18.81
C THR A 68 -17.17 10.93 -17.74
N GLY A 69 -18.38 11.42 -17.43
CA GLY A 69 -18.55 12.39 -16.36
C GLY A 69 -18.23 11.80 -14.99
N MET A 70 -18.58 10.54 -14.72
CA MET A 70 -18.24 9.86 -13.47
C MET A 70 -16.73 9.67 -13.36
N ASP A 71 -16.09 9.13 -14.40
CA ASP A 71 -14.64 8.91 -14.42
C ASP A 71 -13.87 10.22 -14.18
N LEU A 72 -14.29 11.31 -14.81
CA LEU A 72 -13.70 12.63 -14.59
C LEU A 72 -13.89 13.11 -13.14
N MET A 73 -15.08 12.93 -12.58
CA MET A 73 -15.36 13.33 -11.20
C MET A 73 -14.52 12.52 -10.21
N VAL A 74 -14.35 11.22 -10.43
CA VAL A 74 -13.49 10.36 -9.61
C VAL A 74 -12.04 10.81 -9.73
N TYR A 75 -11.53 10.94 -10.94
CA TYR A 75 -10.14 11.35 -11.20
C TYR A 75 -9.79 12.69 -10.55
N ARG A 76 -10.68 13.69 -10.65
CA ARG A 76 -10.46 15.01 -10.02
C ARG A 76 -10.64 15.00 -8.52
N LEU A 77 -11.57 14.19 -8.00
CA LEU A 77 -11.73 14.02 -6.56
C LEU A 77 -10.45 13.38 -6.00
N ASP A 78 -9.89 12.39 -6.68
CA ASP A 78 -8.67 11.69 -6.31
C ASP A 78 -7.45 12.61 -6.24
N GLN A 79 -7.22 13.41 -7.28
CA GLN A 79 -6.18 14.44 -7.26
C GLN A 79 -6.34 15.47 -6.14
N VAL A 80 -7.57 15.83 -5.77
CA VAL A 80 -7.81 16.79 -4.70
C VAL A 80 -7.63 16.16 -3.32
N THR A 81 -8.01 14.90 -3.14
CA THR A 81 -7.92 14.21 -1.84
C THR A 81 -6.52 13.68 -1.57
N GLN A 82 -5.89 13.05 -2.55
CA GLN A 82 -4.55 12.48 -2.44
C GLN A 82 -3.47 13.52 -2.73
N GLY A 83 -3.70 14.35 -3.75
CA GLY A 83 -2.66 15.18 -4.36
C GLY A 83 -2.34 14.65 -5.76
N ASP A 84 -1.85 15.53 -6.63
CA ASP A 84 -1.37 15.12 -7.95
C ASP A 84 0.15 14.94 -7.91
N PRO A 85 0.69 13.72 -8.09
CA PRO A 85 2.13 13.50 -8.07
C PRO A 85 2.89 14.30 -9.14
N ASP A 86 2.24 14.68 -10.24
CA ASP A 86 2.85 15.49 -11.32
C ASP A 86 2.69 17.01 -11.10
N ASP A 87 1.78 17.44 -10.21
CA ASP A 87 1.49 18.85 -9.93
C ASP A 87 1.06 19.09 -8.48
N LEU A 88 1.91 18.73 -7.53
CA LEU A 88 1.69 18.95 -6.09
C LEU A 88 1.54 20.43 -5.70
N LEU A 89 1.98 21.36 -6.55
CA LEU A 89 1.82 22.80 -6.29
C LEU A 89 0.37 23.24 -6.49
N THR A 90 -0.28 22.74 -7.53
CA THR A 90 -1.69 23.03 -7.81
C THR A 90 -2.61 22.12 -7.00
N PHE A 91 -2.23 20.85 -6.84
CA PHE A 91 -3.00 19.83 -6.13
C PHE A 91 -2.14 19.18 -5.04
N PRO A 92 -1.96 19.86 -3.89
CA PRO A 92 -1.16 19.29 -2.81
C PRO A 92 -1.85 18.11 -2.11
N GLY A 93 -3.14 17.85 -2.34
CA GLY A 93 -3.94 16.92 -1.54
C GLY A 93 -4.62 17.61 -0.35
N VAL A 94 -5.50 16.88 0.34
CA VAL A 94 -6.13 17.33 1.59
C VAL A 94 -5.55 16.53 2.75
N TYR A 95 -4.84 17.26 3.59
CA TYR A 95 -4.10 16.81 4.75
C TYR A 95 -4.85 17.19 6.03
N THR A 96 -4.75 16.38 7.07
CA THR A 96 -5.41 16.60 8.36
C THR A 96 -4.68 15.86 9.47
N THR A 97 -4.34 16.60 10.52
CA THR A 97 -3.79 16.09 11.77
C THR A 97 -4.87 15.77 12.81
N GLU A 98 -6.09 16.31 12.67
CA GLU A 98 -7.16 16.14 13.66
C GLU A 98 -7.66 14.69 13.66
N GLY A 99 -7.33 13.97 14.74
CA GLY A 99 -7.90 12.65 15.07
C GLY A 99 -8.93 12.73 16.20
N LEU A 100 -9.52 11.58 16.56
CA LEU A 100 -10.61 11.40 17.52
C LEU A 100 -10.34 11.93 18.95
N ILE A 101 -9.07 12.07 19.35
CA ILE A 101 -8.70 12.43 20.73
C ILE A 101 -8.61 13.95 20.90
N HIS A 102 -9.65 14.55 21.47
CA HIS A 102 -9.56 15.90 22.07
C HIS A 102 -10.01 15.86 23.54
N ALA A 103 -9.22 16.49 24.40
CA ALA A 103 -9.54 16.74 25.82
C ALA A 103 -9.93 15.50 26.67
N GLY A 104 -9.33 14.34 26.40
CA GLY A 104 -9.52 13.13 27.22
C GLY A 104 -10.88 12.42 27.00
N ASN A 105 -11.62 12.78 25.96
CA ASN A 105 -12.78 12.02 25.47
C ASN A 105 -12.43 11.40 24.12
N PHE A 106 -12.68 10.10 23.96
CA PHE A 106 -12.35 9.32 22.75
C PHE A 106 -13.20 9.64 21.50
N TYR A 107 -13.95 10.76 21.48
CA TYR A 107 -14.95 11.08 20.44
C TYR A 107 -15.25 12.60 20.31
N ASP A 108 -14.26 13.50 20.42
CA ASP A 108 -14.56 14.93 20.23
C ASP A 108 -14.69 15.29 18.73
N VAL A 109 -15.60 16.23 18.46
CA VAL A 109 -16.27 16.47 17.17
C VAL A 109 -15.57 17.49 16.27
N ASN A 110 -14.42 18.03 16.68
CA ASN A 110 -13.64 18.99 15.89
C ASN A 110 -12.54 18.20 15.13
N GLY A 111 -12.66 18.09 13.80
CA GLY A 111 -11.79 17.24 12.96
C GLY A 111 -12.48 16.32 11.98
N ASN A 112 -13.78 16.52 11.77
CA ASN A 112 -14.59 15.55 11.08
C ASN A 112 -14.65 15.82 9.55
N ALA A 113 -14.98 14.79 8.76
CA ALA A 113 -15.05 14.88 7.30
C ALA A 113 -16.07 15.90 6.72
N TYR A 114 -16.89 16.55 7.55
CA TYR A 114 -17.77 17.64 7.14
C TYR A 114 -17.02 18.98 7.15
N ASP A 115 -16.18 19.20 8.16
CA ASP A 115 -15.21 20.31 8.17
C ASP A 115 -14.17 20.10 7.05
N MET A 116 -13.82 18.85 6.71
CA MET A 116 -12.98 18.56 5.54
C MET A 116 -13.71 18.80 4.21
N TRP A 117 -14.99 18.42 4.10
CA TRP A 117 -15.77 18.63 2.88
C TRP A 117 -16.06 20.11 2.62
N ALA A 118 -16.53 20.84 3.62
CA ALA A 118 -17.00 22.22 3.49
C ALA A 118 -15.96 23.29 3.90
N GLY A 119 -14.84 22.90 4.50
CA GLY A 119 -13.90 23.80 5.18
C GLY A 119 -14.35 24.10 6.62
N PRO A 120 -13.44 24.39 7.56
CA PRO A 120 -13.83 24.86 8.89
C PRO A 120 -14.59 26.18 8.75
N LEU A 121 -15.76 26.30 9.41
CA LEU A 121 -16.59 27.51 9.38
C LEU A 121 -15.87 28.79 9.90
N ALA A 122 -14.64 28.67 10.39
CA ALA A 122 -13.89 29.73 11.06
C ALA A 122 -12.42 29.93 10.62
N ASP A 123 -11.82 29.10 9.75
CA ASP A 123 -10.40 29.21 9.35
C ASP A 123 -10.15 29.15 7.83
N SER A 124 -9.04 29.76 7.40
CA SER A 124 -8.74 30.17 6.02
C SER A 124 -8.28 29.08 5.04
N SER A 125 -8.49 27.79 5.34
CA SER A 125 -8.04 26.69 4.48
C SER A 125 -9.21 26.08 3.71
N PRO A 126 -9.17 26.05 2.37
CA PRO A 126 -10.27 25.51 1.56
C PRO A 126 -10.41 24.00 1.74
N GLY A 127 -11.64 23.54 1.99
CA GLY A 127 -12.00 22.12 2.08
C GLY A 127 -12.02 21.40 0.73
N ILE A 128 -12.30 20.09 0.72
CA ILE A 128 -12.34 19.23 -0.47
C ILE A 128 -13.26 19.82 -1.55
N ALA A 129 -14.46 20.26 -1.18
CA ALA A 129 -15.43 20.78 -2.15
C ALA A 129 -14.97 22.09 -2.82
N GLU A 130 -14.30 22.98 -2.09
CA GLU A 130 -13.77 24.24 -2.64
C GLU A 130 -12.58 23.98 -3.55
N ARG A 131 -11.64 23.13 -3.13
CA ARG A 131 -10.49 22.72 -3.95
C ARG A 131 -10.92 22.04 -5.24
N LEU A 132 -11.94 21.19 -5.17
CA LEU A 132 -12.48 20.53 -6.36
C LEU A 132 -13.21 21.52 -7.27
N ALA A 133 -13.90 22.51 -6.72
CA ALA A 133 -14.50 23.57 -7.53
C ALA A 133 -13.43 24.35 -8.31
N ASP A 134 -12.33 24.71 -7.66
CA ASP A 134 -11.19 25.41 -8.27
C ASP A 134 -10.49 24.56 -9.34
N ALA A 135 -10.24 23.27 -9.03
CA ALA A 135 -9.65 22.30 -9.96
C ALA A 135 -10.43 22.24 -11.28
N LEU A 136 -11.75 22.10 -11.17
CA LEU A 136 -12.65 21.96 -12.31
C LEU A 136 -12.82 23.29 -13.08
N ALA A 137 -12.80 24.43 -12.39
CA ALA A 137 -13.02 25.76 -12.97
C ALA A 137 -11.97 26.16 -14.02
N GLY A 138 -10.73 25.68 -13.89
CA GLY A 138 -9.61 26.03 -14.77
C GLY A 138 -9.54 25.27 -16.08
N GLU A 139 -10.22 24.13 -16.20
CA GLU A 139 -9.93 23.13 -17.23
C GLU A 139 -11.12 22.74 -18.11
N LEU A 140 -12.34 22.90 -17.59
CA LEU A 140 -13.52 22.41 -18.28
C LEU A 140 -14.20 23.49 -19.12
N ASN A 141 -14.73 23.05 -20.26
CA ASN A 141 -15.60 23.86 -21.10
C ASN A 141 -17.01 23.86 -20.51
N PHE A 142 -17.24 24.71 -19.52
CA PHE A 142 -18.58 24.92 -18.98
C PHE A 142 -19.47 25.55 -20.05
N ALA A 143 -20.70 25.02 -20.16
CA ALA A 143 -21.76 25.74 -20.85
C ALA A 143 -22.03 27.08 -20.12
N SER A 144 -22.83 27.98 -20.71
CA SER A 144 -23.16 29.31 -20.15
C SER A 144 -23.70 29.38 -18.69
N SER A 145 -23.75 28.25 -17.99
CA SER A 145 -24.18 27.99 -16.61
C SER A 145 -23.19 28.40 -15.48
N GLY A 146 -22.01 28.92 -15.80
CA GLY A 146 -21.02 29.39 -14.79
C GLY A 146 -20.03 28.32 -14.35
N ASN A 147 -19.12 28.68 -13.43
CA ASN A 147 -18.11 27.78 -12.86
C ASN A 147 -18.72 26.88 -11.77
N PRO A 148 -18.05 25.76 -11.41
CA PRO A 148 -18.40 24.95 -10.25
C PRO A 148 -18.44 25.78 -8.96
N TYR A 149 -19.34 25.43 -8.04
CA TYR A 149 -19.49 26.14 -6.77
C TYR A 149 -20.08 25.25 -5.67
N VAL A 150 -19.76 25.57 -4.43
CA VAL A 150 -20.41 24.97 -3.25
C VAL A 150 -21.74 25.66 -3.01
N ASP A 151 -22.84 24.90 -3.07
CA ASP A 151 -24.19 25.38 -2.76
C ASP A 151 -24.35 25.50 -1.24
N THR A 152 -24.37 26.74 -0.76
CA THR A 152 -24.53 27.09 0.65
C THR A 152 -25.96 26.86 1.16
N THR A 153 -26.90 26.47 0.29
CA THR A 153 -28.23 26.04 0.71
C THR A 153 -28.13 24.71 1.45
N SER A 154 -28.59 24.67 2.70
CA SER A 154 -28.61 23.43 3.48
C SER A 154 -29.61 22.43 2.89
N LEU A 155 -29.14 21.21 2.61
CA LEU A 155 -29.95 20.07 2.15
C LEU A 155 -30.60 19.29 3.31
N GLY A 156 -30.29 19.65 4.55
CA GLY A 156 -30.64 18.91 5.76
C GLY A 156 -29.59 19.12 6.83
N VAL A 157 -29.68 18.34 7.91
CA VAL A 157 -28.62 18.26 8.92
C VAL A 157 -28.14 16.82 9.05
N ASP A 158 -26.88 16.63 9.43
CA ASP A 158 -26.30 15.33 9.72
C ASP A 158 -26.70 14.80 11.11
N ALA A 159 -26.22 13.59 11.46
CA ALA A 159 -26.37 12.97 12.79
C ALA A 159 -25.90 13.84 13.97
N PHE A 160 -25.09 14.88 13.72
CA PHE A 160 -24.58 15.82 14.72
C PHE A 160 -25.27 17.20 14.65
N ASN A 161 -26.38 17.30 13.91
CA ASN A 161 -27.21 18.49 13.75
C ASN A 161 -26.51 19.67 13.04
N ARG A 162 -25.65 19.38 12.07
CA ARG A 162 -24.92 20.39 11.28
C ARG A 162 -25.46 20.45 9.86
N PRO A 163 -25.62 21.65 9.26
CA PRO A 163 -26.23 21.80 7.94
C PRO A 163 -25.40 21.08 6.88
N ILE A 164 -25.99 20.38 5.91
CA ILE A 164 -25.29 19.69 4.81
C ILE A 164 -25.26 20.56 3.54
N HIS A 165 -24.09 20.72 2.93
CA HIS A 165 -23.85 21.44 1.66
C HIS A 165 -23.42 20.50 0.53
N GLN A 166 -23.61 20.93 -0.71
CA GLN A 166 -23.26 20.15 -1.91
C GLN A 166 -22.33 20.92 -2.85
N LEU A 167 -21.43 20.23 -3.53
CA LEU A 167 -20.72 20.77 -4.68
C LEU A 167 -21.58 20.58 -5.93
N VAL A 168 -21.78 21.66 -6.69
CA VAL A 168 -22.51 21.63 -7.96
C VAL A 168 -21.54 21.89 -9.09
N VAL A 169 -21.40 20.90 -9.97
CA VAL A 169 -20.69 21.04 -11.25
C VAL A 169 -21.74 21.31 -12.33
N PRO A 170 -21.79 22.55 -12.85
CA PRO A 170 -22.73 22.90 -13.91
C PRO A 170 -22.43 22.12 -15.19
N ALA A 171 -23.30 22.27 -16.19
CA ALA A 171 -23.17 21.45 -17.38
C ALA A 171 -21.86 21.69 -18.14
N VAL A 172 -21.13 20.60 -18.40
CA VAL A 172 -19.86 20.54 -19.13
C VAL A 172 -20.11 19.97 -20.52
N GLN A 173 -19.61 20.68 -21.54
CA GLN A 173 -19.73 20.26 -22.92
C GLN A 173 -18.50 19.43 -23.34
N ILE A 174 -18.73 18.16 -23.71
CA ILE A 174 -17.66 17.25 -24.17
C ILE A 174 -17.15 17.64 -25.57
N GLY A 175 -17.97 18.35 -26.36
CA GLY A 175 -17.59 18.88 -27.67
C GLY A 175 -18.75 19.49 -28.45
N PRO A 176 -18.49 20.13 -29.61
CA PRO A 176 -19.53 20.76 -30.41
C PRO A 176 -20.59 19.76 -30.89
N GLY A 177 -21.84 19.92 -30.43
CA GLY A 177 -22.95 18.99 -30.75
C GLY A 177 -22.89 17.63 -30.05
N ALA A 178 -21.96 17.43 -29.11
CA ALA A 178 -21.85 16.24 -28.26
C ALA A 178 -22.87 16.29 -27.11
N PRO A 179 -23.16 15.14 -26.46
CA PRO A 179 -23.83 15.14 -25.16
C PRO A 179 -23.04 15.97 -24.15
N SER A 180 -23.74 16.49 -23.14
CA SER A 180 -23.15 17.21 -22.02
C SER A 180 -23.59 16.54 -20.72
N PHE A 181 -22.82 16.74 -19.66
CA PHE A 181 -23.15 16.22 -18.33
C PHE A 181 -23.03 17.32 -17.27
N SER A 182 -23.73 17.15 -16.16
CA SER A 182 -23.57 17.92 -14.93
C SER A 182 -23.36 16.96 -13.79
N ALA A 183 -22.68 17.37 -12.72
CA ALA A 183 -22.47 16.53 -11.55
C ALA A 183 -22.85 17.25 -10.26
N THR A 184 -23.26 16.48 -9.27
CA THR A 184 -23.44 16.94 -7.90
C THR A 184 -22.71 15.99 -6.97
N MET A 185 -22.04 16.55 -5.97
CA MET A 185 -21.41 15.76 -4.91
C MET A 185 -21.95 16.19 -3.55
N THR A 186 -22.35 15.22 -2.76
CA THR A 186 -22.99 15.46 -1.45
C THR A 186 -22.43 14.50 -0.41
N PRO A 187 -22.13 14.98 0.81
CA PRO A 187 -21.99 14.09 1.96
C PRO A 187 -23.26 13.23 2.09
N HIS A 188 -23.10 11.93 2.24
CA HIS A 188 -24.18 10.96 2.23
C HIS A 188 -24.08 10.02 3.44
N GLU A 189 -25.19 9.87 4.17
CA GLU A 189 -25.33 8.84 5.21
C GLU A 189 -25.87 7.56 4.53
N LEU A 190 -25.21 6.41 4.70
CA LEU A 190 -25.71 5.15 4.12
C LEU A 190 -27.16 4.88 4.59
N PRO A 191 -28.07 4.36 3.74
CA PRO A 191 -29.46 4.12 4.12
C PRO A 191 -29.57 3.10 5.25
N LEU A 192 -30.50 3.27 6.20
CA LEU A 192 -30.73 2.41 7.39
C LEU A 192 -30.79 0.88 7.15
N GLY A 193 -31.11 0.41 5.93
CA GLY A 193 -31.10 -1.01 5.57
C GLY A 193 -29.76 -1.55 5.02
N LEU A 194 -28.83 -0.65 4.76
CA LEU A 194 -27.40 -0.87 4.46
C LEU A 194 -26.53 -0.30 5.61
N GLN A 195 -27.15 0.07 6.73
CA GLN A 195 -26.49 0.47 7.96
C GLN A 195 -26.13 -0.76 8.80
N PRO A 196 -24.99 -0.72 9.52
CA PRO A 196 -24.17 -1.87 9.90
C PRO A 196 -24.65 -2.59 11.15
N SER A 197 -25.88 -3.10 11.14
CA SER A 197 -26.38 -3.94 12.24
C SER A 197 -26.41 -5.43 11.92
N THR A 198 -26.19 -5.84 10.66
CA THR A 198 -26.25 -7.27 10.26
C THR A 198 -25.14 -7.74 9.33
N LEU A 199 -24.32 -6.83 8.79
CA LEU A 199 -23.13 -7.14 7.98
C LEU A 199 -22.07 -6.13 8.40
N GLY A 200 -20.94 -6.59 8.92
CA GLY A 200 -19.84 -5.71 9.33
C GLY A 200 -19.30 -4.94 8.13
N TYR A 201 -18.84 -3.70 8.34
CA TYR A 201 -18.25 -2.88 7.26
C TYR A 201 -16.83 -3.33 6.86
N ASP A 202 -16.23 -4.25 7.62
CA ASP A 202 -14.97 -4.93 7.30
C ASP A 202 -15.21 -6.38 6.82
N ASP A 203 -16.44 -6.71 6.38
CA ASP A 203 -16.72 -8.04 5.84
C ASP A 203 -15.98 -8.23 4.51
N PRO A 204 -15.05 -9.21 4.39
CA PRO A 204 -14.36 -9.50 3.15
C PRO A 204 -15.32 -9.87 2.00
N PHE A 205 -16.61 -10.11 2.28
CA PHE A 205 -17.67 -10.16 1.28
C PHE A 205 -17.75 -8.92 0.36
N TYR A 206 -17.38 -7.73 0.84
CA TYR A 206 -17.43 -6.51 0.04
C TYR A 206 -16.21 -6.34 -0.89
N ASP A 207 -15.07 -6.95 -0.57
CA ASP A 207 -13.90 -7.06 -1.45
C ASP A 207 -14.01 -8.23 -2.47
N ARG A 208 -15.00 -9.11 -2.29
CA ARG A 208 -15.14 -10.39 -3.04
C ARG A 208 -15.83 -10.33 -4.40
N LEU A 209 -16.15 -9.19 -5.01
CA LEU A 209 -16.94 -9.19 -6.27
C LEU A 209 -16.37 -8.29 -7.36
N PRO A 210 -16.05 -8.88 -8.53
CA PRO A 210 -17.01 -9.56 -9.41
C PRO A 210 -17.05 -11.10 -9.39
N TYR A 211 -16.11 -11.75 -8.70
CA TYR A 211 -15.86 -13.18 -8.86
C TYR A 211 -16.57 -13.96 -7.74
N GLY A 212 -17.59 -14.76 -8.08
CA GLY A 212 -18.29 -15.61 -7.11
C GLY A 212 -17.35 -16.59 -6.38
N PRO A 213 -17.83 -17.42 -5.43
CA PRO A 213 -16.99 -18.43 -4.79
C PRO A 213 -16.30 -19.32 -5.85
N PRO A 214 -15.12 -19.90 -5.54
CA PRO A 214 -14.39 -20.71 -6.49
C PRO A 214 -15.26 -21.79 -7.14
N GLY A 215 -15.23 -21.87 -8.47
CA GLY A 215 -15.95 -22.87 -9.22
C GLY A 215 -15.33 -24.25 -8.98
N GLY A 216 -16.09 -25.16 -8.36
CA GLY A 216 -15.62 -26.52 -8.03
C GLY A 216 -15.90 -26.86 -6.57
N ASN A 217 -15.30 -27.92 -6.06
CA ASN A 217 -15.41 -28.31 -4.66
C ASN A 217 -14.04 -28.78 -4.17
N PRO A 218 -13.45 -28.13 -3.15
CA PRO A 218 -12.12 -28.51 -2.65
C PRO A 218 -12.11 -29.91 -2.03
N ASN A 219 -13.26 -30.39 -1.57
CA ASN A 219 -13.48 -31.73 -1.05
C ASN A 219 -14.19 -32.65 -2.05
N GLY A 220 -14.28 -32.23 -3.32
CA GLY A 220 -14.99 -32.92 -4.39
C GLY A 220 -14.19 -34.04 -5.05
N THR A 221 -14.66 -34.47 -6.22
CA THR A 221 -13.90 -35.36 -7.12
C THR A 221 -12.63 -34.68 -7.63
N ALA A 222 -11.66 -35.44 -8.14
CA ALA A 222 -10.42 -34.89 -8.69
C ALA A 222 -10.63 -33.85 -9.80
N GLU A 223 -11.73 -33.95 -10.55
CA GLU A 223 -12.12 -32.97 -11.59
C GLU A 223 -12.68 -31.69 -10.95
N GLU A 224 -13.54 -31.81 -9.92
CA GLU A 224 -14.03 -30.67 -9.14
C GLU A 224 -12.94 -29.97 -8.33
N GLN A 225 -11.92 -30.72 -7.86
CA GLN A 225 -10.74 -30.18 -7.20
C GLN A 225 -9.81 -29.48 -8.20
N ALA A 226 -9.68 -30.00 -9.43
CA ALA A 226 -8.88 -29.38 -10.47
C ALA A 226 -9.53 -28.09 -11.01
N ASP A 227 -10.86 -28.08 -11.17
CA ASP A 227 -11.61 -26.87 -11.52
C ASP A 227 -11.52 -25.82 -10.41
N TYR A 228 -11.64 -26.26 -9.16
CA TYR A 228 -11.47 -25.41 -7.99
C TYR A 228 -10.07 -24.79 -7.91
N ARG A 229 -9.00 -25.59 -8.06
CA ARG A 229 -7.61 -25.11 -8.08
C ARG A 229 -7.37 -24.13 -9.22
N ARG A 230 -7.94 -24.38 -10.40
CA ARG A 230 -7.79 -23.48 -11.55
C ARG A 230 -8.47 -22.14 -11.32
N ASP A 231 -9.67 -22.14 -10.74
CA ASP A 231 -10.39 -20.90 -10.45
C ASP A 231 -9.69 -20.13 -9.31
N MET A 232 -9.19 -20.82 -8.28
CA MET A 232 -8.34 -20.22 -7.24
C MET A 232 -7.07 -19.62 -7.83
N ALA A 233 -6.32 -20.32 -8.68
CA ALA A 233 -5.11 -19.80 -9.32
C ALA A 233 -5.40 -18.53 -10.14
N ILE A 234 -6.51 -18.50 -10.90
CA ILE A 234 -6.94 -17.31 -11.64
C ILE A 234 -7.29 -16.13 -10.71
N LYS A 235 -7.82 -16.44 -9.52
CA LYS A 235 -8.22 -15.44 -8.52
C LYS A 235 -7.04 -14.92 -7.71
N ASP A 236 -6.09 -15.78 -7.40
CA ASP A 236 -4.80 -15.42 -6.83
C ASP A 236 -3.97 -14.58 -7.81
N GLU A 237 -3.96 -14.93 -9.10
CA GLU A 237 -3.43 -14.09 -10.17
C GLU A 237 -4.21 -12.77 -10.28
N ALA A 238 -5.50 -12.75 -9.94
CA ALA A 238 -6.34 -11.56 -9.88
C ALA A 238 -6.12 -10.71 -8.60
N GLY A 239 -5.27 -11.14 -7.66
CA GLY A 239 -5.05 -10.47 -6.37
C GLY A 239 -6.21 -10.63 -5.36
N ILE A 240 -7.09 -11.61 -5.54
CA ILE A 240 -8.29 -11.80 -4.73
C ILE A 240 -8.08 -12.96 -3.75
N ASP A 241 -7.85 -12.64 -2.47
CA ASP A 241 -7.71 -13.61 -1.38
C ASP A 241 -9.10 -14.13 -0.96
N PHE A 242 -9.43 -15.39 -1.26
CA PHE A 242 -10.72 -15.99 -0.92
C PHE A 242 -10.67 -16.70 0.44
N ILE A 243 -11.35 -16.15 1.46
CA ILE A 243 -11.63 -16.90 2.70
C ILE A 243 -12.67 -17.99 2.41
N VAL A 244 -12.25 -19.25 2.48
CA VAL A 244 -13.13 -20.41 2.37
C VAL A 244 -13.60 -20.79 3.77
N SER A 245 -14.75 -20.27 4.18
CA SER A 245 -15.44 -20.81 5.37
C SER A 245 -16.75 -21.46 4.97
N GLU A 246 -16.72 -22.80 4.82
CA GLU A 246 -17.91 -23.60 5.03
C GLU A 246 -18.15 -23.69 6.54
N THR A 247 -19.20 -23.03 7.02
CA THR A 247 -19.86 -23.36 8.31
C THR A 247 -19.18 -22.80 9.58
N VAL A 248 -19.31 -21.50 9.82
CA VAL A 248 -19.39 -20.99 11.21
C VAL A 248 -20.70 -20.24 11.40
N GLY A 249 -21.42 -20.57 12.47
CA GLY A 249 -22.70 -19.95 12.80
C GLY A 249 -22.54 -18.46 13.03
N TYR A 250 -23.25 -17.66 12.23
CA TYR A 250 -23.33 -16.20 12.28
C TYR A 250 -24.10 -15.68 13.51
N ASP A 251 -23.71 -16.10 14.71
CA ASP A 251 -24.29 -15.56 15.95
C ASP A 251 -23.18 -15.25 16.95
N SER A 252 -23.10 -13.95 17.30
CA SER A 252 -22.30 -13.29 18.35
C SER A 252 -20.80 -13.04 18.09
N PHE A 253 -20.38 -11.78 18.32
CA PHE A 253 -19.01 -11.24 18.47
C PHE A 253 -18.33 -10.48 17.31
N PHE A 254 -19.05 -9.64 16.56
CA PHE A 254 -18.40 -8.50 15.88
C PHE A 254 -19.03 -7.20 16.37
N GLU A 255 -18.51 -6.70 17.49
CA GLU A 255 -18.88 -5.41 18.07
C GLU A 255 -18.01 -4.33 17.39
N LEU A 256 -18.71 -3.35 16.79
CA LEU A 256 -18.22 -2.23 15.97
C LEU A 256 -16.75 -1.82 16.18
N ASP A 257 -15.92 -1.91 15.14
CA ASP A 257 -14.61 -1.23 15.12
C ASP A 257 -14.79 0.17 14.49
N THR A 258 -14.86 1.22 15.32
CA THR A 258 -14.98 2.61 14.83
C THR A 258 -13.60 3.12 14.43
N LYS A 259 -13.44 3.48 13.15
CA LYS A 259 -12.19 4.02 12.58
C LYS A 259 -12.09 5.53 12.89
N PRO A 260 -10.88 6.13 12.95
CA PRO A 260 -10.67 7.54 13.31
C PRO A 260 -11.34 8.53 12.37
N LEU A 261 -11.64 8.07 11.17
CA LEU A 261 -12.61 8.67 10.27
C LEU A 261 -13.75 7.67 10.14
N ASP A 262 -14.75 7.69 11.02
CA ASP A 262 -15.97 6.95 10.75
C ASP A 262 -16.52 7.47 9.41
N ALA A 263 -16.35 6.63 8.39
CA ALA A 263 -16.45 6.89 6.96
C ALA A 263 -17.62 7.82 6.63
N ARG A 264 -17.30 9.00 6.10
CA ARG A 264 -18.31 9.86 5.47
C ARG A 264 -18.24 9.68 3.98
N PHE A 265 -19.36 9.21 3.45
CA PHE A 265 -19.46 8.89 2.05
C PHE A 265 -19.72 10.16 1.26
N ILE A 266 -19.06 10.30 0.13
CA ILE A 266 -19.46 11.28 -0.87
C ILE A 266 -20.28 10.54 -1.91
N ARG A 267 -21.54 10.92 -2.07
CA ARG A 267 -22.31 10.51 -3.24
C ARG A 267 -21.92 11.41 -4.40
N VAL A 268 -21.35 10.82 -5.44
CA VAL A 268 -21.20 11.47 -6.74
C VAL A 268 -22.40 11.09 -7.58
N LYS A 269 -23.11 12.08 -8.11
CA LYS A 269 -24.20 11.88 -9.07
C LYS A 269 -23.93 12.67 -10.33
N VAL A 270 -23.79 11.96 -11.44
CA VAL A 270 -23.62 12.54 -12.77
C VAL A 270 -24.92 12.40 -13.54
N THR A 271 -25.38 13.49 -14.14
CA THR A 271 -26.57 13.52 -15.02
C THR A 271 -26.16 14.02 -16.39
N ALA A 272 -26.33 13.19 -17.40
CA ALA A 272 -26.00 13.48 -18.78
C ALA A 272 -27.25 13.54 -19.66
N PHE A 273 -27.15 14.32 -20.74
CA PHE A 273 -28.23 14.52 -21.68
C PHE A 273 -27.72 14.63 -23.12
N ASP A 274 -28.52 14.13 -24.05
CA ASP A 274 -28.25 14.21 -25.49
C ASP A 274 -28.50 15.63 -26.02
N GLY A 275 -27.41 16.34 -26.32
CA GLY A 275 -27.40 17.61 -27.06
C GLY A 275 -26.82 18.80 -26.30
N ASP A 276 -26.47 19.85 -27.06
CA ASP A 276 -25.86 21.09 -26.58
C ASP A 276 -26.85 21.93 -25.73
N LEU A 277 -26.39 22.44 -24.58
CA LEU A 277 -27.13 23.40 -23.74
C LEU A 277 -26.92 24.86 -24.16
N ASN A 278 -25.97 25.16 -25.05
CA ASN A 278 -25.63 26.54 -25.45
C ASN A 278 -26.68 27.24 -26.32
N ASN A 279 -27.80 26.60 -26.64
CA ASN A 279 -28.97 27.35 -27.06
C ASN A 279 -29.83 27.69 -25.84
N GLN A 280 -30.12 28.97 -25.66
CA GLN A 280 -31.32 29.41 -24.97
C GLN A 280 -32.54 28.86 -25.73
N ILE A 281 -32.88 27.60 -25.45
CA ILE A 281 -34.04 26.93 -26.01
C ILE A 281 -35.23 27.35 -25.14
N THR A 282 -36.23 27.96 -25.76
CA THR A 282 -37.47 28.34 -25.06
C THR A 282 -38.18 27.11 -24.50
N ASP A 283 -38.95 27.24 -23.40
CA ASP A 283 -39.74 26.14 -22.81
C ASP A 283 -40.61 25.38 -23.84
N ALA A 284 -41.02 26.07 -24.91
CA ALA A 284 -41.78 25.52 -26.02
C ALA A 284 -40.97 24.56 -26.92
N GLU A 285 -39.67 24.78 -27.08
CA GLU A 285 -38.78 23.91 -27.84
C GLU A 285 -38.26 22.73 -27.00
N LEU A 286 -38.12 22.90 -25.68
CA LEU A 286 -37.84 21.82 -24.71
C LEU A 286 -38.91 20.73 -24.72
N GLN A 287 -40.19 21.11 -24.86
CA GLN A 287 -41.29 20.15 -25.01
C GLN A 287 -41.32 19.45 -26.39
N SER A 288 -40.64 20.01 -27.39
CA SER A 288 -40.62 19.50 -28.77
C SER A 288 -39.47 18.52 -29.06
N ARG A 289 -38.33 18.69 -28.36
CA ARG A 289 -37.17 17.79 -28.43
C ARG A 289 -37.19 16.88 -27.22
N ARG A 290 -37.62 15.63 -27.37
CA ARG A 290 -37.47 14.60 -26.33
C ARG A 290 -35.97 14.39 -26.08
N ARG A 291 -35.41 15.13 -25.13
CA ARG A 291 -34.06 14.91 -24.61
C ARG A 291 -34.10 13.62 -23.80
N VAL A 292 -33.12 12.76 -24.03
CA VAL A 292 -32.92 11.55 -23.23
C VAL A 292 -32.00 11.95 -22.09
N TYR A 293 -32.36 11.56 -20.87
CA TYR A 293 -31.53 11.76 -19.69
C TYR A 293 -31.01 10.42 -19.20
N ARG A 294 -29.73 10.40 -18.86
CA ARG A 294 -29.10 9.30 -18.13
C ARG A 294 -28.42 9.86 -16.90
N SER A 295 -28.48 9.12 -15.81
CA SER A 295 -27.75 9.47 -14.60
C SER A 295 -27.09 8.25 -14.02
N ILE A 296 -25.88 8.44 -13.55
CA ILE A 296 -25.13 7.48 -12.75
C ILE A 296 -24.94 8.11 -11.38
N SER A 297 -25.14 7.34 -10.32
CA SER A 297 -24.73 7.72 -8.98
C SER A 297 -23.96 6.61 -8.31
N MET A 298 -22.94 6.96 -7.54
CA MET A 298 -22.15 6.04 -6.74
C MET A 298 -21.66 6.76 -5.48
N ASP A 299 -21.54 6.03 -4.39
CA ASP A 299 -20.99 6.49 -3.12
C ASP A 299 -19.51 6.10 -3.05
N PHE A 300 -18.71 7.01 -2.50
CA PHE A 300 -17.28 6.83 -2.29
C PHE A 300 -16.98 6.98 -0.81
N ARG A 301 -16.22 6.06 -0.26
CA ARG A 301 -15.67 6.15 1.09
C ARG A 301 -14.36 6.95 1.03
N LEU A 302 -14.19 7.88 1.97
CA LEU A 302 -12.91 8.55 2.19
C LEU A 302 -12.18 7.80 3.29
N ASP A 303 -11.02 7.25 2.97
CA ASP A 303 -10.14 6.57 3.92
C ASP A 303 -8.83 7.32 4.07
N LYS A 304 -8.17 7.15 5.21
CA LYS A 304 -6.79 7.58 5.39
C LYS A 304 -5.92 6.36 5.56
N THR A 305 -5.14 6.07 4.54
CA THR A 305 -4.36 4.84 4.41
C THR A 305 -2.97 5.19 3.91
N VAL A 306 -2.02 4.29 4.16
CA VAL A 306 -0.71 4.32 3.53
C VAL A 306 -0.64 3.04 2.73
N PRO A 307 -0.69 3.07 1.38
CA PRO A 307 -0.83 1.88 0.55
C PRO A 307 0.49 1.12 0.38
N TYR A 308 1.26 1.02 1.47
CA TYR A 308 2.56 0.40 1.53
C TYR A 308 2.68 -0.44 2.79
N ALA A 309 3.27 -1.61 2.64
CA ALA A 309 3.77 -2.42 3.73
C ALA A 309 5.03 -1.77 4.33
N VAL A 310 5.93 -1.27 3.45
CA VAL A 310 7.12 -0.50 3.83
C VAL A 310 7.20 0.77 3.01
N LEU A 311 7.28 1.92 3.67
CA LEU A 311 7.49 3.21 3.05
C LEU A 311 8.66 3.90 3.73
N SER A 312 9.77 4.01 3.01
CA SER A 312 11.04 4.47 3.59
C SER A 312 11.60 5.71 2.90
N ARG A 313 12.06 6.67 3.70
CA ARG A 313 12.87 7.80 3.24
C ARG A 313 14.36 7.47 3.11
N SER A 314 14.83 6.44 3.80
CA SER A 314 16.17 5.89 3.65
C SER A 314 16.16 4.74 2.63
N ARG A 315 17.35 4.25 2.26
CA ARG A 315 17.43 2.97 1.55
C ARG A 315 16.87 1.83 2.40
N ILE A 316 16.35 0.81 1.73
CA ILE A 316 15.75 -0.37 2.34
C ILE A 316 16.69 -1.57 2.11
N MET A 317 16.92 -2.38 3.14
CA MET A 317 17.68 -3.62 3.05
C MET A 317 16.80 -4.78 3.54
N ILE A 318 16.54 -5.77 2.68
CA ILE A 318 15.71 -6.94 2.94
C ILE A 318 16.59 -8.19 2.81
N GLY A 319 16.97 -8.75 3.94
CA GLY A 319 17.83 -9.92 4.04
C GLY A 319 17.07 -11.21 3.78
N ARG A 320 17.73 -12.34 3.97
CA ARG A 320 17.11 -13.67 3.91
C ARG A 320 16.17 -13.92 5.09
N ASN A 321 15.23 -14.85 4.93
CA ASN A 321 14.14 -15.17 5.85
C ASN A 321 13.29 -13.94 6.20
N VAL A 322 13.06 -13.09 5.21
CA VAL A 322 12.17 -11.93 5.31
C VAL A 322 11.11 -12.03 4.23
N GLN A 323 9.85 -11.90 4.58
CA GLN A 323 8.74 -11.91 3.64
C GLN A 323 7.85 -10.69 3.83
N ILE A 324 7.50 -10.06 2.71
CA ILE A 324 6.63 -8.88 2.69
C ILE A 324 5.39 -9.17 1.85
N LYS A 325 4.20 -9.02 2.44
CA LYS A 325 2.91 -8.95 1.73
C LYS A 325 2.46 -7.49 1.73
N GLY A 326 2.39 -6.88 0.55
CA GLY A 326 2.05 -5.47 0.31
C GLY A 326 3.18 -4.67 -0.35
N ASN A 327 2.88 -3.44 -0.75
CA ASN A 327 3.79 -2.62 -1.56
C ASN A 327 5.00 -2.12 -0.75
N VAL A 328 6.14 -1.95 -1.42
CA VAL A 328 7.39 -1.45 -0.86
C VAL A 328 7.79 -0.17 -1.62
N GLY A 329 7.91 0.95 -0.90
CA GLY A 329 8.29 2.24 -1.44
C GLY A 329 9.61 2.74 -0.86
N SER A 330 10.60 3.01 -1.72
CA SER A 330 11.87 3.65 -1.32
C SER A 330 12.04 5.01 -1.99
N ARG A 331 12.22 6.05 -1.16
CA ARG A 331 12.46 7.43 -1.60
C ARG A 331 13.95 7.78 -1.71
N PHE A 332 14.86 6.84 -1.46
CA PHE A 332 16.30 7.09 -1.50
C PHE A 332 16.80 7.33 -2.93
N THR A 333 17.56 8.41 -3.16
CA THR A 333 18.02 8.82 -4.49
C THR A 333 19.53 9.00 -4.64
N GLU A 334 20.32 8.88 -3.57
CA GLU A 334 21.79 9.06 -3.64
C GLU A 334 22.52 7.79 -4.13
N THR A 335 22.21 7.37 -5.36
CA THR A 335 22.75 6.14 -5.97
C THR A 335 24.22 6.23 -6.36
N ASP A 336 24.77 7.43 -6.45
CA ASP A 336 26.16 7.71 -6.79
C ASP A 336 27.13 7.50 -5.61
N LYS A 337 26.63 7.13 -4.42
CA LYS A 337 27.43 6.86 -3.22
C LYS A 337 27.68 5.36 -3.06
N LEU A 338 28.79 5.01 -2.39
CA LEU A 338 29.12 3.64 -2.01
C LEU A 338 27.95 3.00 -1.24
N ASN A 339 27.46 1.87 -1.74
CA ASN A 339 26.27 1.15 -1.24
C ASN A 339 24.95 1.93 -1.41
N GLY A 340 24.88 2.89 -2.34
CA GLY A 340 23.72 3.73 -2.62
C GLY A 340 22.55 3.00 -3.30
N HIS A 341 22.28 1.74 -2.96
CA HIS A 341 21.13 1.01 -3.49
C HIS A 341 19.84 1.59 -2.89
N PRO A 342 18.85 2.05 -3.69
CA PRO A 342 17.56 2.48 -3.15
C PRO A 342 16.86 1.37 -2.37
N ILE A 343 16.99 0.14 -2.85
CA ILE A 343 16.57 -1.08 -2.19
C ILE A 343 17.63 -2.16 -2.44
N GLN A 344 17.87 -3.01 -1.45
CA GLN A 344 18.70 -4.20 -1.59
C GLN A 344 17.95 -5.40 -1.01
N VAL A 345 17.81 -6.47 -1.79
CA VAL A 345 17.04 -7.67 -1.44
C VAL A 345 17.89 -8.92 -1.71
N GLN A 346 17.90 -9.86 -0.77
CA GLN A 346 18.55 -11.16 -0.92
C GLN A 346 17.52 -12.27 -1.15
N SER A 347 17.77 -13.16 -2.11
CA SER A 347 16.95 -14.38 -2.28
C SER A 347 17.10 -15.28 -1.06
N ASP A 348 15.98 -15.85 -0.60
CA ASP A 348 15.96 -16.77 0.54
C ASP A 348 16.71 -18.08 0.25
N PHE A 349 16.81 -18.45 -1.03
CA PHE A 349 17.37 -19.72 -1.48
C PHE A 349 18.88 -19.70 -1.75
N ILE A 350 19.50 -18.51 -1.87
CA ILE A 350 20.96 -18.37 -1.98
C ILE A 350 21.62 -18.64 -0.62
N GLY A 351 22.68 -19.43 -0.60
CA GLY A 351 23.41 -19.86 0.59
C GLY A 351 22.80 -21.09 1.27
N LEU A 352 21.91 -21.83 0.61
CA LEU A 352 21.38 -23.10 1.09
C LEU A 352 22.23 -24.30 0.65
N THR A 353 22.60 -24.36 -0.63
CA THR A 353 23.49 -25.37 -1.21
C THR A 353 24.38 -24.77 -2.31
N ASP A 354 25.57 -25.34 -2.51
CA ASP A 354 26.47 -24.95 -3.61
C ASP A 354 25.79 -25.06 -4.99
N ASN A 355 24.89 -26.02 -5.18
CA ASN A 355 24.21 -26.22 -6.47
C ASN A 355 23.23 -25.09 -6.77
N LEU A 356 22.39 -24.72 -5.79
CA LEU A 356 21.50 -23.57 -5.91
C LEU A 356 22.28 -22.28 -6.14
N ASP A 357 23.37 -22.08 -5.41
CA ASP A 357 24.21 -20.87 -5.55
C ASP A 357 24.79 -20.76 -6.97
N SER A 358 25.14 -21.88 -7.60
CA SER A 358 25.64 -21.91 -8.98
C SER A 358 24.59 -21.53 -10.04
N ILE A 359 23.31 -21.50 -9.66
CA ILE A 359 22.18 -21.19 -10.54
C ILE A 359 21.64 -19.79 -10.25
N LEU A 360 21.51 -19.44 -8.97
CA LEU A 360 20.78 -18.27 -8.51
C LEU A 360 21.67 -17.06 -8.21
N SER A 361 22.96 -17.26 -7.93
CA SER A 361 23.79 -16.15 -7.46
C SER A 361 24.05 -15.12 -8.56
N PRO A 362 24.09 -13.82 -8.22
CA PRO A 362 24.80 -12.86 -9.06
C PRO A 362 26.28 -13.26 -9.18
N PRO A 363 27.03 -12.62 -10.11
CA PRO A 363 28.48 -12.74 -10.10
C PRO A 363 29.04 -12.56 -8.68
N ASN A 364 30.08 -13.32 -8.33
CA ASN A 364 30.80 -13.15 -7.08
C ASN A 364 32.16 -13.88 -7.15
N SER A 365 32.90 -13.95 -6.05
CA SER A 365 34.22 -14.61 -6.04
C SER A 365 34.16 -16.13 -6.31
N ALA A 366 33.06 -16.79 -5.98
CA ALA A 366 32.86 -18.23 -6.23
C ALA A 366 32.29 -18.48 -7.64
N TYR A 367 31.36 -17.63 -8.09
CA TYR A 367 30.69 -17.68 -9.38
C TYR A 367 30.99 -16.41 -10.20
N PRO A 368 32.21 -16.25 -10.74
CA PRO A 368 32.61 -15.00 -11.40
C PRO A 368 31.87 -14.69 -12.71
N SER A 369 31.04 -15.62 -13.21
CA SER A 369 30.19 -15.43 -14.38
C SER A 369 28.70 -15.36 -14.05
N GLY A 370 28.33 -15.32 -12.76
CA GLY A 370 26.95 -15.42 -12.32
C GLY A 370 26.34 -16.81 -12.53
N GLY A 371 25.16 -17.01 -11.93
CA GLY A 371 24.36 -18.20 -12.08
C GLY A 371 23.53 -18.21 -13.36
N THR A 372 23.11 -19.40 -13.79
CA THR A 372 22.37 -19.57 -15.05
C THR A 372 21.05 -18.81 -15.05
N PHE A 373 20.25 -18.94 -13.99
CA PHE A 373 18.96 -18.25 -13.89
C PHE A 373 19.15 -16.74 -13.70
N HIS A 374 20.08 -16.34 -12.83
CA HIS A 374 20.42 -14.93 -12.61
C HIS A 374 20.79 -14.21 -13.91
N ASN A 375 21.64 -14.81 -14.73
CA ASN A 375 22.07 -14.21 -15.99
C ASN A 375 20.91 -14.00 -16.96
N GLU A 376 19.95 -14.92 -17.00
CA GLU A 376 18.73 -14.76 -17.81
C GLU A 376 17.82 -13.67 -17.25
N LEU A 377 17.66 -13.56 -15.92
CA LEU A 377 16.94 -12.42 -15.31
C LEU A 377 17.55 -11.08 -15.72
N VAL A 378 18.87 -10.94 -15.62
CA VAL A 378 19.55 -9.68 -15.97
C VAL A 378 19.22 -9.25 -17.40
N VAL A 379 19.26 -10.18 -18.35
CA VAL A 379 19.12 -9.88 -19.78
C VAL A 379 17.66 -9.82 -20.23
N ASN A 380 16.84 -10.74 -19.76
CA ASN A 380 15.55 -11.05 -20.37
C ASN A 380 14.33 -10.67 -19.54
N ASP A 381 14.45 -10.44 -18.22
CA ASP A 381 13.33 -9.91 -17.43
C ASP A 381 13.01 -8.47 -17.84
N ILE A 382 11.81 -8.27 -18.39
CA ILE A 382 11.34 -7.02 -19.00
C ILE A 382 10.73 -6.06 -17.97
N ASN A 383 10.03 -6.59 -16.97
CA ASN A 383 9.21 -5.80 -16.05
C ASN A 383 9.87 -5.63 -14.67
N GLY A 384 11.00 -6.28 -14.42
CA GLY A 384 11.77 -6.16 -13.18
C GLY A 384 11.17 -6.95 -12.01
N ASP A 385 10.40 -7.99 -12.30
CA ASP A 385 9.71 -8.80 -11.28
C ASP A 385 10.53 -9.97 -10.75
N ASN A 386 11.75 -10.15 -11.27
CA ASN A 386 12.64 -11.27 -10.96
C ASN A 386 12.03 -12.65 -11.25
N ARG A 387 11.17 -12.70 -12.27
CA ARG A 387 10.59 -13.92 -12.81
C ARG A 387 10.74 -13.89 -14.34
N LEU A 388 10.68 -15.05 -14.97
CA LEU A 388 10.62 -15.14 -16.44
C LEU A 388 9.32 -15.84 -16.84
N ASP A 389 8.42 -15.13 -17.50
CA ASP A 389 7.17 -15.68 -18.02
C ASP A 389 7.46 -16.66 -19.17
N THR A 390 7.20 -17.94 -18.94
CA THR A 390 7.39 -19.00 -19.94
C THR A 390 6.48 -18.84 -21.16
N ARG A 391 5.44 -18.00 -21.07
CA ARG A 391 4.51 -17.67 -22.16
C ARG A 391 5.00 -16.46 -22.96
N ASN A 392 5.95 -15.68 -22.41
CA ASN A 392 6.55 -14.54 -23.07
C ASN A 392 7.84 -14.96 -23.80
N ALA A 393 7.74 -15.14 -25.11
CA ALA A 393 8.87 -15.57 -25.94
C ALA A 393 10.10 -14.65 -25.87
N LEU A 394 9.97 -13.40 -25.40
CA LEU A 394 11.12 -12.50 -25.19
C LEU A 394 11.86 -12.81 -23.88
N GLU A 395 11.15 -13.21 -22.82
CA GLU A 395 11.74 -13.47 -21.50
C GLU A 395 12.48 -14.82 -21.45
N ILE A 396 12.13 -15.75 -22.34
CA ILE A 396 12.77 -17.07 -22.44
C ILE A 396 13.59 -17.26 -23.74
N GLN A 397 13.86 -16.17 -24.48
CA GLN A 397 14.48 -16.25 -25.81
C GLN A 397 15.88 -16.88 -25.81
N ASP A 398 16.67 -16.61 -24.76
CA ASP A 398 18.05 -17.07 -24.61
C ASP A 398 18.19 -18.24 -23.63
N TRP A 399 17.07 -18.75 -23.10
CA TRP A 399 17.06 -19.83 -22.13
C TRP A 399 17.88 -21.03 -22.63
N PRO A 400 18.82 -21.57 -21.81
CA PRO A 400 19.64 -22.71 -22.22
C PRO A 400 18.80 -23.94 -22.60
N GLY A 401 18.87 -24.33 -23.88
CA GLY A 401 18.07 -25.44 -24.42
C GLY A 401 16.76 -25.02 -25.09
N GLY A 402 16.44 -23.73 -25.10
CA GLY A 402 15.29 -23.10 -25.75
C GLY A 402 13.98 -23.24 -24.95
N GLU A 403 12.89 -22.74 -25.54
CA GLU A 403 11.55 -22.67 -24.93
C GLU A 403 11.07 -23.98 -24.28
N ALA A 404 11.29 -25.13 -24.94
CA ALA A 404 10.90 -26.42 -24.38
C ALA A 404 11.67 -26.78 -23.09
N ALA A 405 12.91 -26.32 -22.94
CA ALA A 405 13.69 -26.51 -21.72
C ALA A 405 13.28 -25.52 -20.63
N ALA A 406 12.84 -24.31 -20.98
CA ALA A 406 12.28 -23.34 -20.05
C ALA A 406 11.00 -23.89 -19.41
N ILE A 407 10.06 -24.40 -20.22
CA ILE A 407 8.81 -25.01 -19.71
C ILE A 407 9.06 -26.23 -18.82
N LEU A 408 10.17 -26.95 -18.99
CA LEU A 408 10.54 -28.08 -18.11
C LEU A 408 11.27 -27.64 -16.83
N ALA A 409 11.76 -26.41 -16.78
CA ALA A 409 12.40 -25.81 -15.63
C ALA A 409 11.36 -25.27 -14.64
N ASP A 410 10.20 -24.83 -15.11
CA ASP A 410 9.01 -24.50 -14.32
C ASP A 410 8.53 -25.76 -13.57
N LYS A 411 8.78 -25.81 -12.26
CA LYS A 411 8.54 -26.98 -11.40
C LYS A 411 7.21 -26.90 -10.68
N ASP A 412 6.76 -25.72 -10.29
CA ASP A 412 5.46 -25.54 -9.65
C ASP A 412 4.32 -25.45 -10.68
N GLY A 413 4.64 -25.21 -11.95
CA GLY A 413 3.70 -25.16 -13.07
C GLY A 413 2.90 -23.86 -13.14
N ASP A 414 3.36 -22.79 -12.48
CA ASP A 414 2.67 -21.50 -12.43
C ASP A 414 2.88 -20.65 -13.71
N GLY A 415 3.74 -21.12 -14.62
CA GLY A 415 4.05 -20.48 -15.89
C GLY A 415 5.18 -19.46 -15.81
N TYR A 416 5.82 -19.31 -14.66
CA TYR A 416 7.00 -18.48 -14.46
C TYR A 416 8.22 -19.33 -14.08
N LEU A 417 9.40 -18.82 -14.39
CA LEU A 417 10.65 -19.32 -13.80
C LEU A 417 11.07 -18.36 -12.70
N THR A 418 11.25 -18.91 -11.51
CA THR A 418 11.57 -18.21 -10.27
C THR A 418 12.71 -18.94 -9.54
N ASP A 419 13.22 -18.35 -8.46
CA ASP A 419 14.16 -19.04 -7.58
C ASP A 419 13.54 -20.25 -6.86
N PHE A 420 12.21 -20.27 -6.70
CA PHE A 420 11.46 -21.37 -6.11
C PHE A 420 11.45 -22.63 -6.98
N ASP A 421 11.43 -22.50 -8.31
CA ASP A 421 11.51 -23.64 -9.22
C ASP A 421 12.80 -24.44 -9.05
N PHE A 422 13.92 -23.72 -8.86
CA PHE A 422 15.21 -24.33 -8.61
C PHE A 422 15.30 -24.90 -7.20
N PHE A 423 14.65 -24.28 -6.22
CA PHE A 423 14.47 -24.85 -4.88
C PHE A 423 13.74 -26.20 -4.94
N LEU A 424 12.58 -26.27 -5.62
CA LEU A 424 11.85 -27.52 -5.80
C LEU A 424 12.71 -28.57 -6.51
N ALA A 425 13.42 -28.17 -7.57
CA ALA A 425 14.31 -29.08 -8.31
C ALA A 425 15.49 -29.63 -7.47
N GLU A 426 15.94 -28.90 -6.45
CA GLU A 426 17.02 -29.31 -5.56
C GLU A 426 16.53 -30.26 -4.45
N PHE A 427 15.37 -29.97 -3.85
CA PHE A 427 14.93 -30.64 -2.61
C PHE A 427 13.83 -31.70 -2.79
N ASP A 428 12.95 -31.59 -3.78
CA ASP A 428 11.94 -32.60 -4.08
C ASP A 428 12.59 -33.81 -4.77
N THR A 429 13.15 -34.71 -3.95
CA THR A 429 14.01 -35.81 -4.41
C THR A 429 13.48 -37.19 -4.07
N ASP A 430 12.50 -37.31 -3.17
CA ASP A 430 12.03 -38.61 -2.71
C ASP A 430 10.98 -39.24 -3.63
N THR A 431 9.91 -38.50 -3.94
CA THR A 431 8.71 -38.94 -4.63
C THR A 431 8.45 -38.11 -5.88
N ILE A 432 9.11 -36.95 -6.03
CA ILE A 432 8.99 -36.03 -7.17
C ILE A 432 7.52 -35.72 -7.42
N ASP A 433 6.86 -35.21 -6.38
CA ASP A 433 5.44 -34.90 -6.36
C ASP A 433 5.14 -33.40 -6.34
N GLY A 434 6.17 -32.55 -6.44
CA GLY A 434 6.10 -31.10 -6.40
C GLY A 434 6.06 -30.54 -4.98
N ARG A 435 6.36 -31.37 -3.97
CA ARG A 435 6.26 -31.01 -2.55
C ARG A 435 7.55 -31.30 -1.83
N VAL A 436 7.98 -30.37 -0.98
CA VAL A 436 9.19 -30.53 -0.18
C VAL A 436 8.80 -30.68 1.29
N THR A 437 9.18 -31.80 1.89
CA THR A 437 9.00 -32.01 3.33
C THR A 437 10.09 -31.30 4.14
N ALA A 438 9.83 -31.02 5.42
CA ALA A 438 10.85 -30.48 6.33
C ALA A 438 12.10 -31.37 6.39
N GLY A 439 11.95 -32.70 6.25
CA GLY A 439 13.05 -33.64 6.27
C GLY A 439 13.93 -33.58 5.02
N GLU A 440 13.34 -33.42 3.85
CA GLU A 440 14.07 -33.21 2.59
C GLU A 440 14.82 -31.89 2.61
N PHE A 441 14.15 -30.81 3.03
CA PHE A 441 14.76 -29.50 3.03
C PHE A 441 15.88 -29.39 4.07
N THR A 442 15.57 -29.57 5.36
CA THR A 442 16.56 -29.38 6.43
C THR A 442 17.68 -30.43 6.41
N GLY A 443 17.41 -31.63 5.88
CA GLY A 443 18.40 -32.68 5.69
C GLY A 443 19.25 -32.53 4.43
N GLY A 444 18.78 -31.75 3.44
CA GLY A 444 19.44 -31.52 2.16
C GLY A 444 20.39 -30.31 2.13
N VAL A 445 20.32 -29.42 3.12
CA VAL A 445 21.20 -28.24 3.23
C VAL A 445 22.51 -28.53 3.94
N ASP A 446 23.49 -27.63 3.78
CA ASP A 446 24.71 -27.66 4.57
C ASP A 446 24.44 -27.47 6.07
N SER A 447 25.25 -28.12 6.92
CA SER A 447 25.04 -28.09 8.39
C SER A 447 25.06 -26.69 9.01
N SER A 448 25.74 -25.73 8.38
CA SER A 448 25.76 -24.32 8.80
C SER A 448 24.46 -23.57 8.45
N SER A 449 23.67 -24.10 7.52
CA SER A 449 22.42 -23.49 7.03
C SER A 449 21.18 -24.22 7.55
N ALA A 450 21.33 -25.31 8.32
CA ALA A 450 20.23 -26.13 8.82
C ALA A 450 19.21 -25.33 9.65
N ASN A 451 19.68 -24.46 10.55
CA ASN A 451 18.79 -23.60 11.34
C ASN A 451 18.04 -22.60 10.46
N THR A 452 18.75 -21.91 9.57
CA THR A 452 18.16 -20.97 8.60
C THR A 452 17.10 -21.64 7.73
N ALA A 453 17.37 -22.87 7.26
CA ALA A 453 16.43 -23.64 6.45
C ALA A 453 15.19 -24.07 7.24
N ALA A 454 15.35 -24.50 8.51
CA ALA A 454 14.22 -24.86 9.37
C ALA A 454 13.31 -23.65 9.63
N GLN A 455 13.90 -22.47 9.85
CA GLN A 455 13.18 -21.22 10.01
C GLN A 455 12.46 -20.79 8.73
N LEU A 456 13.12 -20.92 7.58
CA LEU A 456 12.53 -20.61 6.28
C LEU A 456 11.36 -21.54 5.96
N PHE A 457 11.49 -22.84 6.23
CA PHE A 457 10.41 -23.82 6.11
C PHE A 457 9.19 -23.38 6.93
N GLU A 458 9.39 -23.12 8.23
CA GLU A 458 8.31 -22.68 9.10
C GLU A 458 7.71 -21.35 8.62
N MET A 459 8.53 -20.41 8.15
CA MET A 459 8.04 -19.12 7.64
C MET A 459 7.11 -19.32 6.44
N MET A 460 7.53 -20.05 5.40
CA MET A 460 6.75 -20.25 4.18
C MET A 460 5.44 -21.01 4.45
N ASP A 461 5.51 -22.10 5.23
CA ASP A 461 4.37 -22.95 5.60
C ASP A 461 3.35 -22.18 6.46
N THR A 462 3.79 -21.31 7.37
CA THR A 462 2.91 -20.59 8.31
C THR A 462 2.64 -19.13 7.96
N SER A 463 3.06 -18.66 6.79
CA SER A 463 2.83 -17.28 6.36
C SER A 463 1.47 -17.09 5.70
N GLY A 464 0.92 -15.89 5.89
CA GLY A 464 -0.34 -15.46 5.29
C GLY A 464 -1.57 -15.74 6.15
N ASP A 465 -2.72 -15.88 5.49
CA ASP A 465 -3.99 -16.22 6.12
C ASP A 465 -3.99 -17.70 6.55
N GLU A 466 -4.52 -17.99 7.74
CA GLU A 466 -4.63 -19.36 8.28
C GLU A 466 -5.54 -20.28 7.46
N PHE A 467 -6.37 -19.72 6.58
CA PHE A 467 -7.28 -20.44 5.69
C PHE A 467 -6.73 -20.63 4.26
N ARG A 468 -5.50 -20.16 3.98
CA ARG A 468 -4.82 -20.36 2.68
C ARG A 468 -4.55 -21.86 2.44
N TYR A 469 -4.62 -22.32 1.19
CA TYR A 469 -4.09 -23.63 0.80
C TYR A 469 -2.58 -23.69 1.04
N GLY A 470 -2.04 -24.78 1.57
CA GLY A 470 -0.63 -24.88 1.98
C GLY A 470 -0.35 -24.30 3.36
N TYR A 471 -1.28 -23.58 4.01
CA TYR A 471 -1.02 -23.06 5.34
C TYR A 471 -0.88 -24.20 6.38
N ASN A 472 0.30 -24.29 6.97
CA ASN A 472 0.63 -25.22 8.06
C ASN A 472 0.24 -26.66 7.74
N ASP A 473 0.46 -27.08 6.49
CA ASP A 473 0.15 -28.43 6.01
C ASP A 473 1.36 -29.37 6.09
N GLY A 474 2.53 -28.82 6.41
CA GLY A 474 3.78 -29.54 6.62
C GLY A 474 4.54 -29.87 5.34
N PHE A 475 4.17 -29.24 4.23
CA PHE A 475 4.89 -29.28 2.96
C PHE A 475 5.19 -27.86 2.49
N ILE A 476 6.20 -27.74 1.63
CA ILE A 476 6.43 -26.52 0.83
C ILE A 476 6.13 -26.88 -0.61
N ASP A 477 5.10 -26.26 -1.19
CA ASP A 477 4.75 -26.41 -2.60
C ASP A 477 4.24 -25.08 -3.22
N GLY A 478 3.70 -25.14 -4.44
CA GLY A 478 3.20 -23.94 -5.14
C GLY A 478 2.01 -23.25 -4.47
N ASP A 479 1.38 -23.87 -3.46
CA ASP A 479 0.34 -23.23 -2.68
C ASP A 479 0.93 -22.29 -1.60
N ASP A 480 2.24 -22.39 -1.31
CA ASP A 480 2.95 -21.60 -0.29
C ASP A 480 3.39 -20.20 -0.65
N LEU A 481 3.52 -19.37 0.39
CA LEU A 481 4.08 -18.04 0.23
C LEU A 481 5.61 -18.15 0.18
N TYR A 482 6.14 -18.37 -1.02
CA TYR A 482 7.59 -18.35 -1.29
C TYR A 482 8.08 -17.01 -1.86
N SER A 483 7.19 -16.20 -2.46
CA SER A 483 7.60 -14.94 -3.07
C SER A 483 8.15 -13.98 -2.01
N LYS A 484 9.25 -13.30 -2.38
CA LYS A 484 9.99 -12.43 -1.48
C LYS A 484 9.17 -11.18 -1.10
N ILE A 485 8.56 -10.57 -2.12
CA ILE A 485 7.66 -9.43 -2.00
C ILE A 485 6.39 -9.78 -2.79
N ARG A 486 5.25 -9.85 -2.12
CA ARG A 486 3.93 -9.97 -2.74
C ARG A 486 3.27 -8.59 -2.76
N GLY A 487 3.64 -7.78 -3.73
CA GLY A 487 3.25 -6.37 -3.88
C GLY A 487 4.13 -5.68 -4.92
N GLN A 488 3.92 -4.38 -5.13
CA GLN A 488 4.76 -3.56 -6.00
C GLN A 488 6.03 -3.08 -5.29
N VAL A 489 7.09 -2.87 -6.04
CA VAL A 489 8.28 -2.12 -5.62
C VAL A 489 8.30 -0.78 -6.34
N SER A 490 8.13 0.31 -5.60
CA SER A 490 8.19 1.68 -6.11
C SER A 490 9.47 2.38 -5.65
N LEU A 491 10.23 2.93 -6.59
CA LEU A 491 11.50 3.61 -6.33
C LEU A 491 11.47 5.05 -6.85
N LYS A 492 11.95 5.99 -6.03
CA LYS A 492 12.14 7.38 -6.49
C LYS A 492 13.31 7.53 -7.45
N ALA A 493 14.38 6.77 -7.22
CA ALA A 493 15.51 6.70 -8.15
C ALA A 493 15.13 6.00 -9.46
N THR A 494 15.85 6.29 -10.54
CA THR A 494 15.70 5.56 -11.81
C THR A 494 16.61 4.33 -11.83
N ALA A 495 16.24 3.29 -12.59
CA ALA A 495 17.13 2.14 -12.81
C ALA A 495 18.46 2.56 -13.48
N SER A 496 18.43 3.58 -14.34
CA SER A 496 19.64 4.12 -14.98
C SER A 496 20.58 4.75 -13.96
N ASP A 497 20.07 5.61 -13.07
CA ASP A 497 20.89 6.26 -12.05
C ASP A 497 21.47 5.24 -11.05
N TRP A 498 20.73 4.17 -10.78
CA TRP A 498 21.23 3.06 -9.97
C TRP A 498 22.41 2.35 -10.66
N ASN A 499 22.25 1.94 -11.93
CA ASN A 499 23.31 1.29 -12.70
C ASN A 499 24.55 2.18 -12.91
N ASP A 500 24.35 3.47 -13.19
CA ASP A 500 25.42 4.46 -13.29
C ASP A 500 26.15 4.61 -11.95
N GLY A 501 25.39 4.60 -10.85
CA GLY A 501 25.87 4.53 -9.48
C GLY A 501 26.84 3.37 -9.27
N LEU A 502 26.38 2.13 -9.48
CA LEU A 502 27.21 0.90 -9.36
C LEU A 502 28.54 1.02 -10.10
N SER A 503 28.49 1.52 -11.34
CA SER A 503 29.66 1.74 -12.18
C SER A 503 30.64 2.78 -11.62
N SER A 504 30.14 3.79 -10.91
CA SER A 504 30.92 4.95 -10.44
C SER A 504 31.75 4.67 -9.19
N TRP A 505 31.20 3.97 -8.19
CA TRP A 505 31.89 3.66 -6.94
C TRP A 505 32.51 2.25 -6.93
N GLY A 506 32.31 1.48 -8.00
CA GLY A 506 33.10 0.30 -8.31
C GLY A 506 32.72 -0.94 -7.51
N ASP A 507 31.51 -0.99 -6.98
CA ASP A 507 30.93 -2.26 -6.55
C ASP A 507 30.49 -3.03 -7.77
N THR A 508 31.38 -3.92 -8.15
CA THR A 508 31.17 -4.81 -9.26
C THR A 508 30.21 -5.92 -8.90
N GLY A 509 29.93 -6.17 -7.61
CA GLY A 509 29.38 -7.45 -7.18
C GLY A 509 30.17 -8.60 -7.82
N GLY A 510 31.48 -8.47 -8.04
CA GLY A 510 32.26 -9.44 -8.83
C GLY A 510 31.98 -9.50 -10.35
N SER A 511 30.98 -8.79 -10.87
CA SER A 511 30.62 -8.64 -12.29
C SER A 511 31.53 -7.64 -13.03
N THR A 512 31.81 -7.89 -14.30
CA THR A 512 32.45 -6.87 -15.16
C THR A 512 31.47 -5.78 -15.60
N THR A 513 30.16 -6.03 -15.45
CA THR A 513 29.06 -5.14 -15.82
C THR A 513 27.99 -5.26 -14.73
N PRO A 514 28.11 -4.54 -13.60
CA PRO A 514 27.15 -4.64 -12.51
C PRO A 514 25.80 -4.06 -12.92
N GLU A 515 24.71 -4.70 -12.48
CA GLU A 515 23.34 -4.31 -12.78
C GLU A 515 22.53 -4.25 -11.48
N TYR A 516 21.50 -3.39 -11.41
CA TYR A 516 20.67 -3.27 -10.21
C TYR A 516 20.03 -4.61 -9.78
N LYS A 517 19.74 -5.49 -10.75
CA LYS A 517 19.23 -6.85 -10.53
C LYS A 517 20.19 -7.75 -9.74
N ASP A 518 21.48 -7.42 -9.67
CA ASP A 518 22.43 -8.10 -8.78
C ASP A 518 22.08 -7.89 -7.29
N PHE A 519 21.34 -6.82 -6.99
CA PHE A 519 20.98 -6.38 -5.62
C PHE A 519 19.48 -6.42 -5.35
N LEU A 520 18.63 -6.64 -6.36
CA LEU A 520 17.19 -6.85 -6.21
C LEU A 520 16.90 -8.31 -6.52
N GLN A 521 17.06 -9.19 -5.53
CA GLN A 521 16.92 -10.64 -5.71
C GLN A 521 15.61 -11.19 -5.12
N GLY A 522 15.17 -12.34 -5.63
CA GLY A 522 13.95 -13.03 -5.20
C GLY A 522 12.69 -12.51 -5.92
N ALA A 523 11.72 -13.40 -6.09
CA ALA A 523 10.51 -13.12 -6.87
C ALA A 523 9.66 -11.98 -6.27
N ILE A 524 9.22 -11.06 -7.14
CA ILE A 524 8.28 -9.98 -6.84
C ILE A 524 6.95 -10.30 -7.53
N LYS A 525 5.88 -10.46 -6.74
CA LYS A 525 4.56 -10.85 -7.22
C LYS A 525 3.53 -9.76 -6.87
N PRO A 526 3.30 -8.77 -7.75
CA PRO A 526 2.30 -7.73 -7.52
C PRO A 526 0.88 -8.30 -7.69
N ASP A 527 -0.12 -7.51 -7.28
CA ASP A 527 -1.52 -7.79 -7.58
C ASP A 527 -1.83 -7.63 -9.08
N TYR A 528 -3.02 -8.06 -9.50
CA TYR A 528 -3.38 -8.05 -10.91
C TYR A 528 -3.40 -6.66 -11.54
N GLY A 529 -2.72 -6.54 -12.67
CA GLY A 529 -2.66 -5.29 -13.43
C GLY A 529 -1.68 -4.27 -12.85
N GLU A 530 -1.05 -4.58 -11.72
CA GLU A 530 -0.07 -3.73 -11.07
C GLU A 530 1.34 -4.01 -11.61
N ALA A 531 2.12 -2.95 -11.79
CA ALA A 531 3.51 -3.08 -12.21
C ALA A 531 4.37 -3.62 -11.05
N PRO A 532 5.20 -4.65 -11.27
CA PRO A 532 6.04 -5.24 -10.22
C PRO A 532 7.13 -4.29 -9.74
N LEU A 533 7.81 -3.61 -10.67
CA LEU A 533 8.81 -2.59 -10.38
C LEU A 533 8.46 -1.28 -11.12
N THR A 534 8.30 -0.21 -10.36
CA THR A 534 8.14 1.15 -10.88
C THR A 534 9.31 2.00 -10.41
N THR A 535 10.09 2.54 -11.35
CA THR A 535 11.20 3.47 -11.05
C THR A 535 10.83 4.89 -11.47
N ALA A 536 11.48 5.89 -10.87
CA ALA A 536 11.09 7.30 -11.01
C ALA A 536 9.64 7.56 -10.56
N ASP A 537 9.14 6.81 -9.58
CA ASP A 537 7.75 6.87 -9.17
C ASP A 537 7.42 8.21 -8.50
N ALA A 538 6.54 8.98 -9.15
CA ALA A 538 6.08 10.25 -8.63
C ALA A 538 5.02 10.09 -7.53
N ALA A 539 4.29 8.96 -7.48
CA ALA A 539 3.28 8.67 -6.46
C ALA A 539 3.88 8.62 -5.05
N LEU A 540 5.17 8.28 -4.93
CA LEU A 540 5.89 8.32 -3.65
C LEU A 540 5.92 9.72 -3.02
N ASP A 541 5.82 10.81 -3.79
CA ASP A 541 5.83 12.18 -3.26
C ASP A 541 4.52 12.56 -2.57
N VAL A 542 3.41 11.92 -2.92
CA VAL A 542 2.12 12.08 -2.25
C VAL A 542 2.16 11.52 -0.83
N HIS A 543 2.85 10.38 -0.66
CA HIS A 543 3.08 9.73 0.62
C HIS A 543 4.45 10.10 1.22
N SER A 544 4.74 11.39 1.33
CA SER A 544 6.02 11.90 1.85
C SER A 544 5.90 12.26 3.33
N PHE A 545 6.00 11.26 4.21
CA PHE A 545 6.01 11.48 5.66
C PHE A 545 7.40 11.85 6.16
N ASP A 546 7.50 12.92 6.94
CA ASP A 546 8.67 13.29 7.75
C ASP A 546 8.26 13.41 9.22
N GLN A 547 9.13 13.88 10.10
CA GLN A 547 8.76 14.07 11.51
C GLN A 547 7.65 15.08 11.76
N HIS A 548 7.51 16.09 10.89
CA HIS A 548 6.47 17.10 11.05
C HIS A 548 5.10 16.60 10.62
N SER A 549 5.07 15.44 9.96
CA SER A 549 3.85 14.73 9.62
C SER A 549 3.21 14.01 10.81
N PHE A 550 3.72 14.18 12.04
CA PHE A 550 3.24 13.47 13.23
C PHE A 550 3.06 14.43 14.43
N ASP A 551 1.80 14.68 14.81
CA ASP A 551 1.41 15.37 16.04
C ASP A 551 1.12 14.34 17.15
N THR A 552 2.00 14.29 18.16
CA THR A 552 1.87 13.34 19.27
C THR A 552 1.32 13.97 20.55
N LYS A 553 0.81 15.21 20.49
CA LYS A 553 0.35 15.96 21.67
C LYS A 553 -0.77 15.25 22.43
N SER A 554 -1.73 14.66 21.72
CA SER A 554 -2.86 13.95 22.34
C SER A 554 -2.39 12.78 23.22
N PHE A 555 -1.39 12.02 22.74
CA PHE A 555 -0.75 10.96 23.50
C PHE A 555 0.07 11.50 24.68
N ALA A 556 0.74 12.64 24.50
CA ALA A 556 1.44 13.33 25.59
C ALA A 556 0.47 13.72 26.72
N ASP A 557 -0.72 14.23 26.37
CA ASP A 557 -1.75 14.62 27.33
C ASP A 557 -2.32 13.41 28.10
N LEU A 558 -2.33 12.20 27.50
CA LEU A 558 -2.72 10.95 28.17
C LEU A 558 -1.64 10.46 29.15
N ALA A 559 -0.36 10.57 28.79
CA ALA A 559 0.78 10.16 29.62
C ALA A 559 1.08 11.18 30.74
N THR A 560 0.24 11.18 31.77
CA THR A 560 0.27 12.18 32.85
C THR A 560 1.21 11.85 34.01
N VAL A 561 1.69 10.61 34.11
CA VAL A 561 2.43 10.13 35.30
C VAL A 561 3.87 9.79 34.93
N THR A 562 4.86 10.37 35.60
CA THR A 562 6.28 10.12 35.26
C THR A 562 6.78 8.78 35.80
N VAL A 563 7.75 8.15 35.12
CA VAL A 563 8.39 6.91 35.58
C VAL A 563 8.93 6.99 37.01
N GLU A 564 9.59 8.10 37.38
CA GLU A 564 10.16 8.26 38.72
C GLU A 564 9.08 8.31 39.80
N SER A 565 7.88 8.81 39.50
CA SER A 565 6.76 8.85 40.45
C SER A 565 6.09 7.49 40.68
N GLN A 566 6.29 6.54 39.76
CA GLN A 566 5.74 5.18 39.82
C GLN A 566 6.75 4.13 40.31
N LYS A 567 7.99 4.56 40.54
CA LYS A 567 9.07 3.75 41.08
C LYS A 567 8.72 3.13 42.43
N GLY A 568 8.90 1.81 42.54
CA GLY A 568 8.70 1.06 43.79
C GLY A 568 7.24 0.84 44.18
N VAL A 569 6.30 1.21 43.30
CA VAL A 569 4.92 0.71 43.34
C VAL A 569 4.98 -0.76 42.89
N ASP A 570 4.37 -1.68 43.64
CA ASP A 570 4.28 -3.13 43.33
C ASP A 570 5.51 -4.05 43.55
N ASN A 571 6.40 -3.73 44.50
CA ASN A 571 7.59 -4.56 44.86
C ASN A 571 8.67 -4.70 43.76
N GLY A 572 8.61 -3.89 42.69
CA GLY A 572 9.68 -3.82 41.69
C GLY A 572 10.99 -3.25 42.23
N ALA A 573 12.09 -3.54 41.57
CA ALA A 573 13.44 -3.10 41.95
C ALA A 573 13.90 -1.94 41.06
N PHE A 574 14.48 -0.91 41.68
CA PHE A 574 15.14 0.17 40.97
C PHE A 574 16.63 0.17 41.33
N THR A 575 17.47 0.12 40.31
CA THR A 575 18.90 0.28 40.44
C THR A 575 19.28 1.61 39.81
N ALA A 576 19.85 2.51 40.60
CA ALA A 576 20.41 3.74 40.06
C ALA A 576 21.60 3.41 39.15
N SER A 577 21.89 4.30 38.21
CA SER A 577 23.12 4.27 37.43
C SER A 577 24.34 4.17 38.38
N GLU A 578 25.16 3.12 38.23
CA GLU A 578 26.39 2.87 39.01
C GLU A 578 27.58 2.60 38.06
N SER A 579 28.68 3.34 38.27
CA SER A 579 29.76 3.58 37.28
C SER A 579 30.71 2.41 36.97
N THR A 580 30.24 1.16 36.88
CA THR A 580 31.16 0.00 36.74
C THR A 580 30.92 -0.91 35.54
N THR A 581 29.78 -0.84 34.85
CA THR A 581 29.55 -1.53 33.56
C THR A 581 28.65 -0.69 32.67
N PHE A 582 29.18 -0.21 31.55
CA PHE A 582 28.41 0.55 30.58
C PHE A 582 27.75 -0.36 29.56
N GLU A 583 26.50 -0.06 29.20
CA GLU A 583 25.77 -0.76 28.15
C GLU A 583 26.11 -0.16 26.78
N GLU A 584 26.39 -1.01 25.81
CA GLU A 584 26.67 -0.66 24.42
C GLU A 584 25.43 -0.15 23.68
N VAL A 585 25.62 0.78 22.74
CA VAL A 585 24.57 1.32 21.88
C VAL A 585 25.01 1.20 20.42
N PRO A 586 24.32 0.39 19.59
CA PRO A 586 23.22 -0.53 19.94
C PRO A 586 23.68 -1.66 20.89
N TYR A 587 22.73 -2.23 21.64
CA TYR A 587 23.03 -3.34 22.56
C TYR A 587 23.39 -4.61 21.78
N GLY A 588 24.50 -5.27 22.13
CA GLY A 588 24.95 -6.50 21.48
C GLY A 588 25.56 -6.33 20.09
N ALA A 589 25.63 -5.10 19.56
CA ALA A 589 26.25 -4.80 18.27
C ALA A 589 27.76 -5.04 18.30
N ALA A 590 28.31 -5.52 17.18
CA ALA A 590 29.76 -5.75 17.08
C ALA A 590 30.58 -4.44 17.12
N TYR A 591 29.97 -3.32 16.73
CA TYR A 591 30.61 -2.01 16.61
C TYR A 591 29.75 -0.90 17.23
N PRO A 592 29.63 -0.84 18.56
CA PRO A 592 28.78 0.15 19.22
C PRO A 592 29.32 1.58 19.05
N TYR A 593 28.40 2.52 18.88
CA TYR A 593 28.68 3.94 18.68
C TYR A 593 29.13 4.64 19.96
N ASP A 594 28.48 4.29 21.06
CA ASP A 594 28.55 4.92 22.37
C ASP A 594 28.20 3.88 23.46
N TYR A 595 28.40 4.26 24.72
CA TYR A 595 28.05 3.46 25.87
C TYR A 595 27.26 4.28 26.88
N TYR A 596 26.31 3.68 27.59
CA TYR A 596 25.48 4.36 28.61
C TYR A 596 25.61 3.68 29.98
N ASP A 597 25.67 4.50 31.02
CA ASP A 597 25.40 4.07 32.38
C ASP A 597 23.91 4.34 32.63
N ARG A 598 23.12 3.28 32.81
CA ARG A 598 21.66 3.35 32.76
C ARG A 598 21.05 3.05 34.12
N PRO A 599 20.05 3.83 34.58
CA PRO A 599 19.18 3.35 35.63
C PRO A 599 18.37 2.14 35.13
N VAL A 600 18.17 1.15 36.00
CA VAL A 600 17.42 -0.07 35.71
C VAL A 600 16.13 -0.09 36.51
N TYR A 601 15.00 -0.21 35.82
CA TYR A 601 13.68 -0.47 36.40
C TYR A 601 13.33 -1.93 36.13
N GLU A 602 13.08 -2.70 37.17
CA GLU A 602 12.87 -4.15 37.06
C GLU A 602 11.59 -4.59 37.77
N ASN A 603 10.79 -5.44 37.12
CA ASN A 603 9.56 -6.01 37.68
C ASN A 603 8.53 -4.94 38.13
N MET A 604 8.38 -3.86 37.37
CA MET A 604 7.47 -2.75 37.69
C MET A 604 6.26 -2.68 36.75
N VAL A 605 5.17 -2.08 37.23
CA VAL A 605 4.01 -1.73 36.42
C VAL A 605 3.92 -0.21 36.30
N PHE A 606 3.78 0.26 35.07
CA PHE A 606 3.72 1.66 34.68
C PHE A 606 2.36 1.94 34.04
N GLN A 607 1.62 2.95 34.49
CA GLN A 607 0.31 3.34 33.94
C GLN A 607 0.39 4.73 33.32
N ASN A 608 -0.01 4.87 32.06
CA ASN A 608 -0.04 6.14 31.32
C ASN A 608 1.22 6.98 31.56
N THR A 609 2.34 6.39 31.16
CA THR A 609 3.65 6.73 31.70
C THR A 609 4.43 7.64 30.79
N ARG A 610 4.97 8.71 31.38
CA ARG A 610 5.88 9.65 30.75
C ARG A 610 7.31 9.35 31.18
N ILE A 611 8.20 9.16 30.22
CA ILE A 611 9.64 8.99 30.38
C ILE A 611 10.31 10.34 30.06
N PRO A 612 10.76 11.11 31.08
CA PRO A 612 11.34 12.43 30.85
C PRO A 612 12.67 12.39 30.09
N LEU A 613 13.08 13.52 29.51
CA LEU A 613 14.40 13.68 28.91
C LEU A 613 15.54 13.24 29.84
N GLY A 614 16.54 12.57 29.26
CA GLY A 614 17.74 12.16 29.97
C GLY A 614 17.57 10.92 30.86
N THR A 615 16.40 10.27 30.84
CA THR A 615 16.13 9.08 31.65
C THR A 615 17.07 7.92 31.25
N ASN A 616 17.26 7.71 29.94
CA ASN A 616 18.21 6.74 29.37
C ASN A 616 18.20 5.36 30.04
N ALA A 617 17.02 4.85 30.39
CA ALA A 617 16.86 3.69 31.25
C ALA A 617 16.87 2.35 30.50
N LEU A 618 17.20 1.31 31.25
CA LEU A 618 16.83 -0.06 30.95
C LEU A 618 15.55 -0.41 31.75
N PHE A 619 14.52 -0.85 31.06
CA PHE A 619 13.34 -1.45 31.66
C PHE A 619 13.41 -2.95 31.45
N LYS A 620 13.32 -3.72 32.53
CA LYS A 620 13.44 -5.18 32.51
C LYS A 620 12.23 -5.83 33.14
N ASN A 621 11.58 -6.75 32.42
CA ASN A 621 10.37 -7.43 32.87
C ASN A 621 9.31 -6.46 33.44
N CYS A 622 9.14 -5.32 32.77
CA CYS A 622 8.20 -4.28 33.19
C CYS A 622 6.92 -4.37 32.35
N ARG A 623 5.80 -3.97 32.94
CA ARG A 623 4.51 -3.91 32.25
C ARG A 623 4.03 -2.46 32.13
N PHE A 624 3.67 -2.05 30.93
CA PHE A 624 3.18 -0.71 30.63
C PHE A 624 1.70 -0.78 30.24
N VAL A 625 0.85 -0.10 30.99
CA VAL A 625 -0.61 -0.07 30.79
C VAL A 625 -1.00 1.30 30.25
N GLY A 626 -1.67 1.33 29.09
CA GLY A 626 -1.97 2.57 28.39
C GLY A 626 -0.74 3.17 27.68
N VAL A 627 -0.74 4.48 27.48
CA VAL A 627 0.28 5.16 26.67
C VAL A 627 1.64 5.21 27.38
N THR A 628 2.70 4.82 26.67
CA THR A 628 4.09 5.06 27.09
C THR A 628 4.68 6.19 26.24
N PHE A 629 4.85 7.37 26.84
CA PHE A 629 5.34 8.55 26.15
C PHE A 629 6.81 8.83 26.48
N ILE A 630 7.68 8.78 25.47
CA ILE A 630 9.12 9.05 25.59
C ILE A 630 9.39 10.49 25.17
N GLU A 631 9.85 11.32 26.12
CA GLU A 631 10.20 12.69 25.78
C GLU A 631 11.47 12.74 24.94
N VAL A 632 11.44 13.56 23.88
CA VAL A 632 12.58 13.88 23.02
C VAL A 632 12.69 15.39 22.86
N SER A 633 13.92 15.89 22.68
CA SER A 633 14.17 17.33 22.57
C SER A 633 13.98 17.80 21.13
N PRO A 634 13.17 18.85 20.87
CA PRO A 634 13.10 19.49 19.57
C PRO A 634 14.37 20.33 19.28
N ASP A 635 15.07 20.77 20.33
CA ASP A 635 16.28 21.59 20.25
C ASP A 635 17.56 20.74 20.05
N ASN A 636 17.54 19.80 19.08
CA ASN A 636 18.68 18.92 18.78
C ASN A 636 19.35 19.22 17.43
N ASP A 637 19.30 20.47 16.99
CA ASP A 637 19.74 20.95 15.68
C ASP A 637 21.25 21.20 15.53
N ASP A 638 22.01 21.11 16.62
CA ASP A 638 23.48 21.23 16.58
C ASP A 638 24.13 20.04 15.87
N GLU A 639 25.05 20.31 14.94
CA GLU A 639 25.78 19.29 14.17
C GLU A 639 26.56 18.28 15.04
N ASN A 640 26.91 18.67 16.26
CA ASN A 640 27.65 17.86 17.21
C ASN A 640 26.75 17.12 18.22
N PHE A 641 25.42 17.28 18.15
CA PHE A 641 24.49 16.74 19.14
C PHE A 641 24.63 15.22 19.35
N ASN A 642 24.84 14.45 18.26
CA ASN A 642 25.08 13.00 18.37
C ASN A 642 26.39 12.65 19.08
N TYR A 643 27.43 13.47 18.95
CA TYR A 643 28.80 13.12 19.30
C TYR A 643 29.21 13.58 20.71
N VAL A 644 28.66 14.71 21.16
CA VAL A 644 29.00 15.34 22.44
C VAL A 644 28.57 14.45 23.59
N GLY A 645 29.50 14.10 24.48
CA GLY A 645 29.26 13.15 25.57
C GLY A 645 29.39 11.66 25.21
N MET A 646 29.73 11.30 23.96
CA MET A 646 30.05 9.91 23.62
C MET A 646 31.25 9.41 24.43
N GLN A 647 31.23 8.13 24.81
CA GLN A 647 32.27 7.48 25.58
C GLN A 647 32.62 6.10 25.03
N GLU A 648 33.83 5.63 25.35
CA GLU A 648 34.29 4.26 25.10
C GLU A 648 33.79 3.31 26.20
N SER A 649 33.96 1.99 26.02
CA SER A 649 33.63 0.98 27.06
C SER A 649 34.38 1.17 28.39
N SER A 650 35.47 1.93 28.38
CA SER A 650 36.24 2.34 29.56
C SER A 650 35.70 3.58 30.28
N GLY A 651 34.64 4.21 29.76
CA GLY A 651 34.08 5.48 30.25
C GLY A 651 34.89 6.72 29.86
N ILE A 652 35.90 6.58 28.99
CA ILE A 652 36.69 7.70 28.50
C ILE A 652 35.88 8.42 27.39
N PRO A 653 35.74 9.77 27.43
CA PRO A 653 35.08 10.50 26.36
C PRO A 653 35.76 10.30 25.00
N LYS A 654 34.97 9.98 23.98
CA LYS A 654 35.41 9.75 22.59
C LYS A 654 35.70 11.08 21.86
N HIS A 655 34.92 12.11 22.19
CA HIS A 655 35.03 13.45 21.59
C HIS A 655 35.10 14.54 22.67
N PRO A 656 36.20 14.61 23.46
CA PRO A 656 36.30 15.56 24.58
C PRO A 656 36.39 17.03 24.16
N ASP A 657 36.71 17.30 22.88
CA ASP A 657 36.86 18.66 22.34
C ASP A 657 35.56 19.21 21.72
N TYR A 658 34.49 18.40 21.70
CA TYR A 658 33.21 18.79 21.09
C TYR A 658 32.28 19.40 22.15
N SER A 659 31.47 20.37 21.73
CA SER A 659 30.36 20.94 22.51
C SER A 659 29.18 21.16 21.57
N ALA A 660 27.97 21.17 22.12
CA ALA A 660 26.74 21.41 21.36
C ALA A 660 25.93 22.55 21.99
N SER A 661 25.15 23.28 21.20
CA SER A 661 24.14 24.22 21.67
C SER A 661 22.77 23.53 21.73
N VAL A 662 22.14 23.53 22.91
CA VAL A 662 20.77 23.00 23.12
C VAL A 662 19.91 24.11 23.73
N GLY A 663 18.86 24.53 23.03
CA GLY A 663 18.02 25.65 23.47
C GLY A 663 18.81 26.95 23.69
N GLY A 664 19.89 27.17 22.92
CA GLY A 664 20.80 28.31 23.06
C GLY A 664 21.83 28.21 24.19
N THR A 665 21.91 27.06 24.88
CA THR A 665 22.89 26.80 25.95
C THR A 665 23.96 25.84 25.45
N THR A 666 25.24 26.20 25.61
CA THR A 666 26.36 25.29 25.30
C THR A 666 26.47 24.20 26.37
N VAL A 667 26.53 22.95 25.92
CA VAL A 667 26.65 21.75 26.75
C VAL A 667 27.81 20.87 26.28
N ASP A 668 28.43 20.18 27.24
CA ASP A 668 29.53 19.24 26.99
C ASP A 668 29.05 17.76 27.01
N ASP A 669 27.77 17.53 27.31
CA ASP A 669 27.12 16.23 27.25
C ASP A 669 25.65 16.40 26.81
N THR A 670 25.26 15.69 25.75
CA THR A 670 23.89 15.72 25.21
C THR A 670 23.04 14.53 25.67
N LYS A 671 23.58 13.54 26.39
CA LYS A 671 22.79 12.42 26.95
C LYS A 671 21.59 12.89 27.80
N PRO A 672 21.66 13.99 28.60
CA PRO A 672 20.50 14.49 29.34
C PRO A 672 19.38 15.11 28.49
N TYR A 673 19.62 15.34 27.19
CA TYR A 673 18.70 16.03 26.28
C TYR A 673 18.10 15.10 25.21
N GLY A 674 18.34 13.80 25.33
CA GLY A 674 17.69 12.76 24.53
C GLY A 674 17.27 11.59 25.41
N ASN A 675 16.69 10.57 24.78
CA ASN A 675 16.38 9.31 25.44
C ASN A 675 16.83 8.13 24.59
N ASN A 676 17.86 7.43 25.09
CA ASN A 676 18.26 6.13 24.60
C ASN A 676 17.73 5.10 25.59
N ILE A 677 16.69 4.35 25.21
CA ILE A 677 15.93 3.44 26.08
C ILE A 677 16.05 2.01 25.58
N ARG A 678 16.16 1.05 26.50
CA ARG A 678 16.01 -0.38 26.18
C ARG A 678 14.87 -0.99 27.00
N PHE A 679 14.03 -1.76 26.32
CA PHE A 679 12.99 -2.60 26.90
C PHE A 679 13.39 -4.07 26.72
N ASP A 680 13.50 -4.77 27.84
CA ASP A 680 13.94 -6.16 27.94
C ASP A 680 12.84 -6.97 28.63
N ASP A 681 12.30 -7.99 27.98
CA ASP A 681 11.17 -8.79 28.49
C ASP A 681 9.94 -7.96 28.92
N CYS A 682 9.69 -6.80 28.30
CA CYS A 682 8.60 -5.92 28.72
C CYS A 682 7.26 -6.25 28.05
N THR A 683 6.13 -5.93 28.69
CA THR A 683 4.80 -6.09 28.07
C THR A 683 4.10 -4.73 27.97
N PHE A 684 3.58 -4.42 26.79
CA PHE A 684 2.87 -3.18 26.49
C PHE A 684 1.38 -3.45 26.22
N GLU A 685 0.50 -2.91 27.07
CA GLU A 685 -0.96 -2.91 26.91
C GLU A 685 -1.42 -1.54 26.35
N GLY A 686 -0.58 -0.92 25.50
CA GLY A 686 -0.78 0.38 24.85
C GLY A 686 0.46 0.83 24.05
N PRO A 687 0.38 1.92 23.26
CA PRO A 687 1.39 2.32 22.31
C PRO A 687 2.61 2.96 22.99
N ILE A 688 3.75 2.91 22.28
CA ILE A 688 4.93 3.71 22.61
C ILE A 688 5.00 4.89 21.65
N VAL A 689 5.00 6.09 22.20
CA VAL A 689 4.93 7.35 21.44
C VAL A 689 6.08 8.25 21.86
N SER A 690 6.68 8.99 20.92
CA SER A 690 7.68 10.01 21.26
C SER A 690 7.24 11.41 20.87
N GLY A 691 7.80 12.39 21.57
CA GLY A 691 7.67 13.80 21.22
C GLY A 691 8.07 14.69 22.39
N ALA A 692 8.08 15.99 22.17
CA ALA A 692 8.09 16.96 23.24
C ALA A 692 6.69 17.05 23.90
N PRO A 693 6.56 17.62 25.11
CA PRO A 693 5.26 17.78 25.77
C PRO A 693 4.20 18.56 24.96
N ASP A 694 4.61 19.36 23.99
CA ASP A 694 3.73 20.11 23.09
C ASP A 694 3.40 19.37 21.79
N GLY A 695 3.89 18.13 21.61
CA GLY A 695 3.72 17.32 20.41
C GLY A 695 4.77 17.55 19.33
N SER A 696 5.71 18.48 19.53
CA SER A 696 6.80 18.71 18.56
C SER A 696 7.79 17.55 18.53
N GLN A 697 8.39 17.31 17.36
CA GLN A 697 9.34 16.23 17.13
C GLN A 697 10.80 16.74 17.06
N PRO A 698 11.80 15.85 17.18
CA PRO A 698 13.21 16.24 17.05
C PRO A 698 13.50 16.95 15.73
N ALA A 699 14.26 18.04 15.76
CA ALA A 699 14.66 18.77 14.56
C ALA A 699 15.66 18.00 13.67
N GLN A 700 16.40 17.05 14.25
CA GLN A 700 17.39 16.22 13.55
C GLN A 700 17.31 14.74 13.98
N PHE A 701 17.74 13.85 13.09
CA PHE A 701 17.93 12.43 13.45
C PHE A 701 19.18 12.23 14.31
N THR A 702 18.97 11.96 15.59
CA THR A 702 20.07 11.74 16.53
C THR A 702 20.07 10.34 17.13
N HIS A 703 20.27 9.31 16.28
CA HIS A 703 20.20 7.88 16.63
C HIS A 703 21.07 7.42 17.81
N VAL A 704 22.12 8.17 18.18
CA VAL A 704 22.94 7.81 19.36
C VAL A 704 22.29 8.31 20.65
N ARG A 705 21.47 9.35 20.57
CA ARG A 705 20.81 10.01 21.71
C ARG A 705 19.33 9.64 21.83
N ASN A 706 18.64 9.48 20.71
CA ASN A 706 17.24 9.11 20.62
C ASN A 706 17.15 7.74 19.93
N LYS A 707 17.13 6.68 20.74
CA LYS A 707 17.00 5.30 20.28
C LYS A 707 16.11 4.51 21.23
N VAL A 708 15.27 3.64 20.68
CA VAL A 708 14.48 2.67 21.43
C VAL A 708 14.88 1.28 20.97
N THR A 709 15.30 0.43 21.91
CA THR A 709 15.74 -0.94 21.63
C THR A 709 14.84 -1.94 22.33
N PHE A 710 14.44 -2.99 21.62
CA PHE A 710 13.61 -4.09 22.14
C PHE A 710 14.41 -5.39 22.12
N THR A 711 14.54 -6.03 23.28
CA THR A 711 15.22 -7.33 23.47
C THR A 711 14.36 -8.26 24.34
N GLY A 712 14.75 -9.54 24.41
CA GLY A 712 13.98 -10.54 25.13
C GLY A 712 12.56 -10.73 24.58
N ASN A 713 11.67 -11.29 25.40
CA ASN A 713 10.27 -11.55 25.03
C ASN A 713 9.41 -10.29 25.19
N THR A 714 9.91 -9.15 24.73
CA THR A 714 9.15 -7.91 24.76
C THR A 714 7.94 -8.06 23.83
N ALA A 715 6.73 -7.70 24.29
CA ALA A 715 5.49 -7.97 23.57
C ALA A 715 4.48 -6.83 23.67
N PHE A 716 3.63 -6.72 22.65
CA PHE A 716 2.46 -5.83 22.62
C PHE A 716 1.18 -6.67 22.74
N ASP A 717 0.38 -6.39 23.76
CA ASP A 717 -0.84 -7.12 24.09
C ASP A 717 -1.98 -6.11 24.30
N PHE A 718 -2.44 -5.52 23.19
CA PHE A 718 -3.48 -4.48 23.21
C PHE A 718 -4.83 -5.01 23.66
N ASP A 719 -5.09 -6.31 23.57
CA ASP A 719 -6.34 -6.92 24.05
C ASP A 719 -6.49 -6.86 25.58
N LYS A 720 -5.39 -6.58 26.29
CA LYS A 720 -5.39 -6.32 27.74
C LYS A 720 -5.60 -4.85 28.12
N ALA A 721 -5.81 -3.95 27.15
CA ALA A 721 -6.10 -2.55 27.45
C ALA A 721 -7.35 -2.41 28.36
N PRO A 722 -7.46 -1.34 29.17
CA PRO A 722 -8.50 -1.24 30.20
C PRO A 722 -9.95 -1.15 29.68
N SER A 723 -10.16 -0.82 28.40
CA SER A 723 -11.46 -0.68 27.76
C SER A 723 -11.41 -0.99 26.27
N ASP A 724 -12.54 -1.41 25.68
CA ASP A 724 -12.62 -1.71 24.24
C ASP A 724 -12.29 -0.49 23.36
N ASP A 725 -12.61 0.72 23.81
CA ASP A 725 -12.22 1.98 23.14
C ASP A 725 -10.69 2.11 23.06
N GLU A 726 -9.99 1.78 24.15
CA GLU A 726 -8.53 1.80 24.21
C GLU A 726 -7.91 0.67 23.38
N VAL A 727 -8.48 -0.54 23.40
CA VAL A 727 -8.04 -1.64 22.52
C VAL A 727 -8.05 -1.17 21.05
N ARG A 728 -9.16 -0.55 20.62
CA ARG A 728 -9.33 -0.03 19.25
C ARG A 728 -8.36 1.09 18.92
N LEU A 729 -8.09 1.99 19.87
CA LEU A 729 -7.12 3.06 19.68
C LEU A 729 -5.69 2.52 19.56
N TYR A 730 -5.30 1.61 20.46
CA TYR A 730 -3.92 1.15 20.58
C TYR A 730 -3.51 0.20 19.45
N LYS A 731 -4.45 -0.58 18.88
CA LYS A 731 -4.20 -1.39 17.67
C LYS A 731 -3.84 -0.58 16.42
N ARG A 732 -4.06 0.73 16.42
CA ARG A 732 -3.71 1.61 15.28
C ARG A 732 -2.22 1.84 15.14
N SER A 733 -1.44 1.67 16.21
CA SER A 733 0.01 1.84 16.18
C SER A 733 0.66 1.25 17.42
N SER A 734 1.57 0.29 17.23
CA SER A 734 2.48 -0.11 18.30
C SER A 734 3.52 0.97 18.62
N LEU A 735 4.08 1.59 17.58
CA LEU A 735 5.17 2.55 17.68
C LEU A 735 4.86 3.81 16.87
N LEU A 736 4.83 4.96 17.56
CA LEU A 736 4.72 6.28 16.95
C LEU A 736 5.95 7.11 17.33
N LEU A 737 7.08 6.78 16.71
CA LEU A 737 8.42 7.26 17.08
C LEU A 737 9.11 8.07 15.96
N PRO A 738 8.50 9.16 15.46
CA PRO A 738 9.07 9.94 14.36
C PRO A 738 10.45 10.48 14.71
N HIS A 739 11.40 10.36 13.77
CA HIS A 739 12.78 10.79 13.90
C HIS A 739 13.59 10.16 15.06
N VAL A 740 13.11 9.03 15.62
CA VAL A 740 13.82 8.23 16.64
C VAL A 740 14.32 6.92 16.02
N SER A 741 15.53 6.48 16.36
CA SER A 741 16.04 5.18 15.88
C SER A 741 15.38 4.03 16.64
N VAL A 742 14.94 2.98 15.94
CA VAL A 742 14.35 1.79 16.55
C VAL A 742 15.17 0.56 16.19
N GLU A 743 15.50 -0.23 17.21
CA GLU A 743 16.21 -1.51 17.07
C GLU A 743 15.39 -2.62 17.70
N MET A 744 15.28 -3.76 17.01
CA MET A 744 14.46 -4.86 17.47
C MET A 744 15.14 -6.21 17.23
N GLY A 745 15.09 -7.05 18.28
CA GLY A 745 15.54 -8.43 18.25
C GLY A 745 17.06 -8.60 18.42
N SER A 746 17.63 -9.65 17.83
CA SER A 746 18.96 -10.14 18.20
C SER A 746 20.08 -9.77 17.24
N PHE A 747 21.24 -9.36 17.74
CA PHE A 747 22.48 -9.31 16.94
C PHE A 747 23.22 -10.65 16.89
N GLN A 748 22.95 -11.58 17.82
CA GLN A 748 23.79 -12.76 18.02
C GLN A 748 23.07 -14.09 17.78
N GLU A 749 21.76 -14.15 18.06
CA GLU A 749 20.96 -15.38 17.98
C GLU A 749 19.65 -15.13 17.22
N GLY A 750 19.69 -15.23 15.89
CA GLY A 750 18.50 -15.01 15.07
C GLY A 750 17.39 -16.04 15.28
N ASP A 751 17.71 -17.23 15.82
CA ASP A 751 16.76 -18.30 16.15
C ASP A 751 16.24 -18.30 17.58
N SER A 752 16.59 -17.30 18.38
CA SER A 752 16.13 -17.22 19.76
C SER A 752 14.60 -17.18 19.82
N SER A 753 13.99 -18.24 20.34
CA SER A 753 12.56 -18.26 20.67
C SER A 753 12.21 -17.35 21.86
N GLU A 754 13.24 -16.79 22.51
CA GLU A 754 13.10 -15.87 23.62
C GLU A 754 13.18 -14.40 23.19
N GLU A 755 13.37 -14.11 21.90
CA GLU A 755 13.40 -12.76 21.33
C GLU A 755 12.41 -12.66 20.16
N THR A 756 11.12 -12.84 20.48
CA THR A 756 10.01 -12.68 19.53
C THR A 756 9.27 -11.38 19.75
N LEU A 757 8.86 -10.72 18.67
CA LEU A 757 8.11 -9.46 18.75
C LEU A 757 7.03 -9.38 17.68
N GLU A 758 5.81 -9.05 18.12
CA GLU A 758 4.66 -8.80 17.25
C GLU A 758 4.24 -7.33 17.36
N LEU A 759 4.13 -6.66 16.21
CA LEU A 759 3.69 -5.27 16.09
C LEU A 759 2.43 -5.21 15.23
N SER A 760 1.58 -4.21 15.51
CA SER A 760 0.41 -3.94 14.68
C SER A 760 0.21 -2.44 14.41
N GLY A 761 -0.51 -2.15 13.33
CA GLY A 761 -0.87 -0.80 12.91
C GLY A 761 0.27 -0.08 12.19
N ALA A 762 0.28 1.25 12.28
CA ALA A 762 1.36 2.07 11.77
C ALA A 762 2.56 1.99 12.72
N VAL A 763 3.68 1.46 12.23
CA VAL A 763 4.97 1.41 12.91
C VAL A 763 5.86 2.51 12.35
N VAL A 764 6.01 3.59 13.12
CA VAL A 764 6.70 4.81 12.68
C VAL A 764 8.03 4.96 13.41
N ALA A 765 9.10 5.17 12.66
CA ALA A 765 10.45 5.40 13.18
C ALA A 765 11.19 6.48 12.37
N GLY A 766 12.31 6.99 12.90
CA GLY A 766 13.31 7.71 12.11
C GLY A 766 14.00 6.77 11.12
N LEU A 767 14.64 5.74 11.66
CA LEU A 767 15.12 4.54 10.96
C LEU A 767 14.78 3.35 11.84
N ILE A 768 14.62 2.19 11.23
CA ILE A 768 14.27 0.97 11.94
C ILE A 768 15.05 -0.22 11.41
N ASP A 769 15.56 -0.97 12.38
CA ASP A 769 16.36 -2.15 12.17
C ASP A 769 15.71 -3.33 12.91
N MET A 770 15.40 -4.39 12.17
CA MET A 770 14.67 -5.58 12.62
C MET A 770 15.50 -6.82 12.35
N ARG A 771 15.82 -7.58 13.40
CA ARG A 771 16.63 -8.81 13.31
C ARG A 771 16.02 -9.91 14.18
N GLY A 772 16.17 -11.17 13.80
CA GLY A 772 15.60 -12.31 14.55
C GLY A 772 14.15 -12.63 14.19
N GLN A 773 13.27 -12.76 15.18
CA GLN A 773 11.89 -13.24 14.98
C GLN A 773 10.86 -12.12 15.19
N ILE A 774 10.40 -11.53 14.09
CA ILE A 774 9.54 -10.33 14.14
C ILE A 774 8.36 -10.48 13.18
N GLU A 775 7.16 -10.16 13.66
CA GLU A 775 5.97 -10.05 12.83
C GLU A 775 5.40 -8.63 12.93
N VAL A 776 5.12 -8.03 11.79
CA VAL A 776 4.48 -6.72 11.68
C VAL A 776 3.21 -6.85 10.86
N ARG A 777 2.06 -6.54 11.47
CA ARG A 777 0.76 -6.47 10.78
C ARG A 777 0.34 -5.01 10.63
N GLY A 778 0.58 -4.43 9.46
CA GLY A 778 0.30 -3.02 9.18
C GLY A 778 1.35 -2.40 8.28
N THR A 779 1.73 -1.16 8.56
CA THR A 779 2.61 -0.37 7.71
C THR A 779 3.83 0.12 8.48
N LEU A 780 5.00 -0.07 7.90
CA LEU A 780 6.27 0.47 8.37
C LEU A 780 6.57 1.81 7.67
N ILE A 781 6.77 2.88 8.44
CA ILE A 781 7.06 4.23 7.93
C ILE A 781 8.36 4.74 8.54
N THR A 782 9.33 5.08 7.70
CA THR A 782 10.55 5.78 8.16
C THR A 782 10.53 7.25 7.77
N THR A 783 10.96 8.09 8.71
CA THR A 783 10.79 9.55 8.64
C THR A 783 12.10 10.29 8.39
N PHE A 784 13.26 9.65 8.55
CA PHE A 784 14.54 10.28 8.31
C PHE A 784 15.00 10.12 6.86
N GLU A 785 15.31 11.25 6.22
CA GLU A 785 15.93 11.30 4.90
C GLU A 785 17.44 11.57 5.03
N PRO A 786 18.29 10.57 4.79
CA PRO A 786 19.72 10.78 4.83
C PRO A 786 20.19 11.52 3.57
N ILE A 787 20.72 12.74 3.74
CA ILE A 787 21.30 13.54 2.66
C ILE A 787 22.78 13.81 2.94
N SER A 788 23.67 13.40 2.04
CA SER A 788 25.11 13.55 2.18
C SER A 788 25.53 14.99 2.42
N GLY A 789 26.20 15.23 3.55
CA GLY A 789 26.68 16.57 3.94
C GLY A 789 25.65 17.44 4.65
N VAL A 790 24.44 16.93 4.86
CA VAL A 790 23.41 17.54 5.73
C VAL A 790 23.41 16.78 7.05
N ALA A 791 23.49 17.48 8.18
CA ALA A 791 23.46 16.85 9.49
C ALA A 791 22.24 15.93 9.64
N PRO A 792 22.35 14.79 10.34
CA PRO A 792 23.57 14.22 10.97
C PRO A 792 24.55 13.54 9.99
N VAL A 793 24.25 13.47 8.69
CA VAL A 793 25.04 12.74 7.69
C VAL A 793 26.31 13.52 7.33
N LYS A 794 27.47 12.91 7.54
CA LYS A 794 28.77 13.56 7.28
C LYS A 794 29.40 13.04 5.99
N GLY A 795 29.69 13.94 5.05
CA GLY A 795 30.30 13.56 3.78
C GLY A 795 29.37 12.70 2.93
N GLY A 796 29.92 11.76 2.15
CA GLY A 796 29.16 10.90 1.24
C GLY A 796 28.59 9.63 1.87
N THR A 797 28.15 9.69 3.13
CA THR A 797 27.78 8.50 3.93
C THR A 797 26.28 8.30 4.10
N ALA A 798 25.43 8.96 3.29
CA ALA A 798 23.98 8.76 3.34
C ALA A 798 23.56 7.27 3.31
N PRO A 799 24.19 6.37 2.52
CA PRO A 799 23.82 4.95 2.50
C PRO A 799 24.07 4.17 3.81
N GLN A 800 24.78 4.75 4.78
CA GLN A 800 25.00 4.13 6.10
C GLN A 800 23.80 4.28 7.03
N PHE A 801 22.84 5.12 6.65
CA PHE A 801 21.58 5.32 7.35
C PHE A 801 20.51 4.55 6.58
N ASN A 802 20.29 3.30 6.96
CA ASN A 802 19.40 2.38 6.25
C ASN A 802 18.27 1.91 7.17
N THR A 803 17.24 1.35 6.54
CA THR A 803 16.19 0.58 7.21
C THR A 803 16.48 -0.88 6.89
N THR A 804 16.90 -1.66 7.89
CA THR A 804 17.35 -3.03 7.69
C THR A 804 16.36 -4.04 8.27
N LEU A 805 15.85 -4.92 7.41
CA LEU A 805 15.06 -6.08 7.77
C LEU A 805 15.91 -7.32 7.51
N GLY A 806 16.34 -8.00 8.58
CA GLY A 806 17.19 -9.19 8.52
C GLY A 806 18.68 -8.85 8.68
N TYR A 807 19.54 -9.78 8.28
CA TYR A 807 20.99 -9.67 8.49
C TYR A 807 21.75 -9.40 7.19
N PHE A 808 22.72 -8.49 7.27
CA PHE A 808 23.66 -8.17 6.20
C PHE A 808 25.08 -8.10 6.76
N SER A 809 26.07 -8.23 5.88
CA SER A 809 27.46 -8.00 6.26
C SER A 809 27.85 -6.53 6.14
N GLN A 810 28.89 -6.12 6.87
CA GLN A 810 29.51 -4.80 6.70
C GLN A 810 29.90 -4.45 5.26
N GLY A 811 30.32 -5.44 4.48
CA GLY A 811 30.66 -5.24 3.07
C GLY A 811 29.47 -4.77 2.23
N GLN A 812 28.25 -5.10 2.64
CA GLN A 812 26.99 -4.75 1.97
C GLN A 812 26.38 -3.44 2.50
N GLY A 813 27.05 -2.79 3.47
CA GLY A 813 26.66 -1.49 3.99
C GLY A 813 25.86 -1.51 5.29
N ASP A 814 25.60 -2.68 5.89
CA ASP A 814 25.11 -2.78 7.26
C ASP A 814 26.30 -2.70 8.22
N LEU A 815 26.50 -1.54 8.84
CA LEU A 815 27.65 -1.28 9.72
C LEU A 815 27.41 -1.68 11.18
N GLU A 816 26.23 -2.24 11.50
CA GLU A 816 25.85 -2.58 12.87
C GLU A 816 25.95 -4.08 13.15
N ALA A 817 25.71 -4.94 12.15
CA ALA A 817 25.62 -6.39 12.32
C ALA A 817 26.57 -7.19 11.41
N ASP A 818 26.72 -8.48 11.75
CA ASP A 818 27.27 -9.53 10.91
C ASP A 818 26.31 -10.74 10.96
N LEU A 819 26.53 -11.76 10.11
CA LEU A 819 25.66 -12.93 10.04
C LEU A 819 25.74 -13.78 11.34
N PRO A 820 24.61 -14.07 12.01
CA PRO A 820 24.59 -14.85 13.25
C PRO A 820 24.84 -16.34 13.00
N SER A 821 25.44 -17.04 13.97
CA SER A 821 25.68 -18.48 13.88
C SER A 821 24.43 -19.33 14.19
N GLY A 822 23.41 -18.75 14.84
CA GLY A 822 22.17 -19.44 15.24
C GLY A 822 21.15 -19.60 14.10
N GLY A 823 21.40 -19.06 12.91
CA GLY A 823 20.37 -18.91 11.87
C GLY A 823 19.83 -17.48 11.84
N LEU A 824 19.05 -17.15 10.81
CA LEU A 824 18.72 -15.77 10.45
C LEU A 824 17.39 -15.26 11.02
N GLY A 825 16.64 -16.11 11.72
CA GLY A 825 15.32 -15.74 12.22
C GLY A 825 14.26 -15.78 11.12
N LYS A 826 13.15 -15.09 11.37
CA LYS A 826 11.99 -14.97 10.47
C LYS A 826 11.38 -13.59 10.66
N ILE A 827 11.30 -12.81 9.60
CA ILE A 827 10.63 -11.51 9.63
C ILE A 827 9.46 -11.53 8.65
N LYS A 828 8.25 -11.35 9.18
CA LYS A 828 7.03 -11.26 8.37
C LYS A 828 6.50 -9.83 8.47
N LEU A 829 6.28 -9.20 7.32
CA LEU A 829 5.60 -7.92 7.25
C LEU A 829 4.37 -8.07 6.37
N ILE A 830 3.21 -7.90 6.97
CA ILE A 830 1.91 -8.11 6.33
C ILE A 830 1.15 -6.80 6.37
N TYR A 831 1.01 -6.17 5.20
CA TYR A 831 0.16 -5.00 5.04
C TYR A 831 -1.29 -5.37 5.35
N ASP A 832 -1.93 -4.55 6.19
CA ASP A 832 -3.34 -4.67 6.52
C ASP A 832 -4.07 -3.41 6.05
N PRO A 833 -4.80 -3.47 4.92
CA PRO A 833 -5.54 -2.33 4.38
C PRO A 833 -6.79 -1.98 5.20
N THR A 834 -7.12 -2.78 6.22
CA THR A 834 -8.27 -2.59 7.10
C THR A 834 -7.90 -1.81 8.36
N LEU A 835 -6.63 -1.80 8.77
CA LEU A 835 -6.17 -1.08 9.95
C LEU A 835 -6.29 0.44 9.74
N ALA A 836 -6.91 1.07 10.73
CA ALA A 836 -6.94 2.52 10.81
C ALA A 836 -5.56 3.08 11.18
N LEU A 837 -5.16 4.16 10.51
CA LEU A 837 -4.00 4.94 10.93
C LEU A 837 -4.24 5.60 12.30
N PRO A 838 -3.20 5.80 13.12
CA PRO A 838 -3.33 6.50 14.39
C PRO A 838 -3.65 7.99 14.17
N ASP A 839 -4.24 8.59 15.19
CA ASP A 839 -4.50 10.02 15.25
C ASP A 839 -3.18 10.80 15.18
N GLY A 840 -3.20 12.00 14.60
CA GLY A 840 -2.03 12.88 14.55
C GLY A 840 -1.04 12.63 13.42
N ILE A 841 -1.22 11.58 12.60
CA ILE A 841 -0.51 11.48 11.31
C ILE A 841 -1.08 12.55 10.39
N ASP A 842 -0.26 13.26 9.63
CA ASP A 842 -0.69 14.10 8.51
C ASP A 842 -0.41 13.37 7.20
N GLY A 843 -1.47 12.97 6.49
CA GLY A 843 -1.36 12.11 5.31
C GLY A 843 -2.54 12.25 4.36
N PRO A 844 -2.38 11.82 3.09
CA PRO A 844 -3.39 11.97 2.06
C PRO A 844 -4.64 11.12 2.34
N LEU A 845 -5.76 11.48 1.73
CA LEU A 845 -7.00 10.73 1.78
C LEU A 845 -7.22 9.92 0.49
N GLU A 846 -7.50 8.64 0.64
CA GLU A 846 -7.86 7.70 -0.42
C GLU A 846 -9.38 7.70 -0.66
N LEU A 847 -9.79 7.55 -1.92
CA LEU A 847 -11.18 7.35 -2.30
C LEU A 847 -11.44 5.89 -2.65
N ARG A 848 -12.35 5.24 -1.91
CA ARG A 848 -12.80 3.89 -2.23
C ARG A 848 -14.20 3.87 -2.81
N PRO A 849 -14.39 3.46 -4.08
CA PRO A 849 -15.71 3.35 -4.66
C PRO A 849 -16.51 2.22 -4.01
N LEU A 850 -17.76 2.51 -3.61
CA LEU A 850 -18.68 1.49 -3.12
C LEU A 850 -19.54 0.98 -4.27
N ILE A 851 -19.03 -0.01 -5.01
CA ILE A 851 -19.64 -0.52 -6.24
C ILE A 851 -21.13 -0.90 -6.05
N GLN A 852 -21.53 -1.41 -4.89
CA GLN A 852 -22.93 -1.78 -4.62
C GLN A 852 -23.91 -0.58 -4.59
N THR A 853 -23.40 0.63 -4.38
CA THR A 853 -24.20 1.86 -4.41
C THR A 853 -24.35 2.43 -5.82
N TYR A 854 -23.69 1.80 -6.80
CA TYR A 854 -23.81 2.15 -8.21
C TYR A 854 -25.28 2.01 -8.65
N HIS A 855 -25.82 3.11 -9.16
CA HIS A 855 -27.18 3.15 -9.61
C HIS A 855 -27.31 3.95 -10.91
N GLU A 856 -27.83 3.29 -11.93
CA GLU A 856 -28.21 3.89 -13.20
C GLU A 856 -29.68 4.26 -13.21
N SER A 857 -29.99 5.44 -13.74
CA SER A 857 -31.35 5.88 -13.99
C SER A 857 -31.45 6.64 -15.32
N GLY A 858 -32.66 6.73 -15.87
CA GLY A 858 -32.93 7.56 -17.03
C GLY A 858 -34.40 7.88 -17.21
N GLN A 859 -34.66 8.96 -17.95
CA GLN A 859 -36.00 9.43 -18.35
C GLN A 859 -36.05 9.83 -19.82
#